data_AF-A0A7K5YS72-F1
#
_entry.id   AF-A0A7K5YS72-F1
#
_cell.length_a   1.000
_cell.length_b   1.000
_cell.length_c   1.000
_cell.angle_alpha   90.00
_cell.angle_beta   90.00
_cell.angle_gamma   90.00
#
_symmetry.space_group_name_H-M   'P 1'
#
loop_
_entity.id
_entity.type
_entity.pdbx_description
1 polymer ?
#
loop_
_entity_poly.entity_id
_entity_poly.type
_entity_poly.pdbx_seq_one_letter_code
_entity_poly.pdbx_strand_id
1 'polypeptide(L)'
;TTELHEQQKINLRLVVADLETKLMEVQLERDVLQDTRRKDSQSQENVKVELKNTIQEMKVANQLQEEMLKEADSQTEHLKKMVHSQEEVLLELHGILMDYKDSTGKKHYEHENMTSLHIHSLSTAFADILQDVDSEVSYLKEKLVLVEEELESLKKDSQTQRQLLLQQHQNRTEQLLSEHEQEVAALAGKAHSAHPCTNSTQSPMQIILEQTRNQNSVHAHQVKHLESTVSQLRSELREAKRMYEDKVEDLEKQLHVTHSEMAEGQTEHHQCSQESGKLENKIHQLLSELHKKEIELNLEKEQNKRFWDRNMDNSITIDHLRRELDTKNIQLQHMENTVKEMRTECHGQMERQMAAIKEKNESIGKISSLTVQLESTKEALRKVKKDLTAKEMDLETAEKTVSNLTSCLQEKESALEVTNKEIKKLQSKLGSRVQELQHLKNEEDSLRTVQSECETLKLQVLEKERIIEIFQKQIDTMTQIVGQHSRTAGAMEVEKSQLIKEINDWKLEVRELKIAKDEKEAGIREMEARLSELELEKVKLVNTCTERLHALNDMKLEKDQLMNELQASQSELAGLAERFQNLKRYYQDKIKKMENTANRLKMQLKSTQAELEQTRTALKTMKGSGGHAMKVAVGMQKQITAKRGQIDVLQSKIQFLEEAMTNAAKEKHYLREENSKLSRELSRITAENTKVAAELEILRSQDKHLQEKIPKMETALDKALVQFAECQCIIQCQEQEAMRFRLQHTLDLK
;
A
#
# COMPACT_ATOMS: atom_id res chain seq x y z
N THR A 1 106.14 -55.00 8.18
CA THR A 1 105.64 -53.66 7.79
C THR A 1 104.60 -53.75 6.69
N THR A 2 104.86 -54.45 5.58
CA THR A 2 103.94 -54.61 4.44
C THR A 2 102.57 -55.20 4.80
N GLU A 3 102.49 -56.27 5.62
CA GLU A 3 101.21 -56.88 6.01
C GLU A 3 100.29 -55.91 6.75
N LEU A 4 100.82 -55.07 7.65
CA LEU A 4 100.06 -54.07 8.39
C LEU A 4 99.38 -53.07 7.43
N HIS A 5 100.07 -52.69 6.35
CA HIS A 5 99.54 -51.78 5.34
C HIS A 5 98.40 -52.43 4.53
N GLU A 6 98.52 -53.70 4.12
CA GLU A 6 97.43 -54.40 3.44
C GLU A 6 96.23 -54.65 4.37
N GLN A 7 96.45 -54.98 5.65
CA GLN A 7 95.35 -55.11 6.61
C GLN A 7 94.63 -53.76 6.84
N GLN A 8 95.36 -52.65 6.96
CA GLN A 8 94.77 -51.31 7.03
C GLN A 8 93.97 -50.96 5.78
N LYS A 9 94.46 -51.33 4.59
CA LYS A 9 93.81 -51.12 3.29
C LYS A 9 92.56 -51.99 3.10
N ILE A 10 92.53 -53.21 3.65
CA ILE A 10 91.33 -54.05 3.73
C ILE A 10 90.31 -53.42 4.68
N ASN A 11 90.73 -53.02 5.89
CA ASN A 11 89.85 -52.36 6.87
C ASN A 11 89.25 -51.05 6.30
N LEU A 12 90.04 -50.23 5.60
CA LEU A 12 89.56 -49.00 4.95
C LEU A 12 88.53 -49.30 3.84
N ARG A 13 88.71 -50.37 3.06
CA ARG A 13 87.71 -50.79 2.05
C ARG A 13 86.39 -51.24 2.69
N LEU A 14 86.46 -51.96 3.82
CA LEU A 14 85.27 -52.36 4.58
C LEU A 14 84.53 -51.14 5.15
N VAL A 15 85.26 -50.16 5.69
CA VAL A 15 84.68 -48.89 6.17
C VAL A 15 84.07 -48.07 5.02
N VAL A 16 84.71 -48.02 3.85
CA VAL A 16 84.13 -47.36 2.66
C VAL A 16 82.83 -48.05 2.22
N ALA A 17 82.82 -49.38 2.13
CA ALA A 17 81.61 -50.12 1.76
C ALA A 17 80.46 -49.92 2.77
N ASP A 18 80.74 -49.93 4.07
CA ASP A 18 79.78 -49.63 5.13
C ASP A 18 79.20 -48.21 5.02
N LEU A 19 80.05 -47.22 4.71
CA LEU A 19 79.63 -45.83 4.46
C LEU A 19 78.84 -45.68 3.16
N GLU A 20 79.18 -46.42 2.10
CA GLU A 20 78.43 -46.47 0.84
C GLU A 20 77.04 -47.08 1.04
N THR A 21 76.91 -48.17 1.81
CA THR A 21 75.62 -48.75 2.20
C THR A 21 74.78 -47.75 3.01
N LYS A 22 75.35 -47.15 4.06
CA LYS A 22 74.64 -46.16 4.89
C LYS A 22 74.24 -44.91 4.11
N LEU A 23 75.07 -44.47 3.15
CA LEU A 23 74.71 -43.38 2.24
C LEU A 23 73.54 -43.74 1.33
N MET A 24 73.47 -44.99 0.86
CA MET A 24 72.34 -45.49 0.07
C MET A 24 71.05 -45.62 0.91
N GLU A 25 71.15 -46.10 2.15
CA GLU A 25 70.04 -46.17 3.11
C GLU A 25 69.47 -44.77 3.41
N VAL A 26 70.33 -43.80 3.77
CA VAL A 26 69.91 -42.41 4.04
C VAL A 26 69.32 -41.72 2.79
N GLN A 27 69.78 -42.06 1.58
CA GLN A 27 69.14 -41.59 0.34
C GLN A 27 67.75 -42.19 0.14
N LEU A 28 67.57 -43.49 0.41
CA LEU A 28 66.28 -44.16 0.32
C LEU A 28 65.29 -43.60 1.35
N GLU A 29 65.71 -43.42 2.61
CA GLU A 29 64.90 -42.80 3.67
C GLU A 29 64.47 -41.37 3.30
N ARG A 30 65.40 -40.55 2.79
CA ARG A 30 65.12 -39.18 2.32
C ARG A 30 64.06 -39.18 1.23
N ASP A 31 64.15 -40.09 0.27
CA ASP A 31 63.27 -40.12 -0.91
C ASP A 31 61.88 -40.66 -0.55
N VAL A 32 61.79 -41.66 0.32
CA VAL A 32 60.52 -42.11 0.93
C VAL A 32 59.88 -40.96 1.71
N LEU A 33 60.64 -40.26 2.56
CA LEU A 33 60.14 -39.14 3.37
C LEU A 33 59.78 -37.91 2.51
N GLN A 34 60.35 -37.76 1.30
CA GLN A 34 59.92 -36.76 0.33
C GLN A 34 58.60 -37.15 -0.35
N ASP A 35 58.42 -38.43 -0.70
CA ASP A 35 57.15 -38.94 -1.23
C ASP A 35 56.02 -38.87 -0.19
N THR A 36 56.28 -39.23 1.08
CA THR A 36 55.32 -39.05 2.18
C THR A 36 54.89 -37.59 2.32
N ARG A 37 55.84 -36.64 2.33
CA ARG A 37 55.50 -35.20 2.42
C ARG A 37 54.75 -34.67 1.19
N ARG A 38 54.97 -35.24 -0.01
CA ARG A 38 54.15 -34.91 -1.19
C ARG A 38 52.72 -35.42 -1.05
N LYS A 39 52.54 -36.66 -0.60
CA LYS A 39 51.21 -37.27 -0.39
C LYS A 39 50.41 -36.56 0.70
N ASP A 40 51.06 -36.22 1.81
CA ASP A 40 50.49 -35.40 2.89
C ASP A 40 50.04 -34.03 2.36
N SER A 41 50.95 -33.27 1.74
CA SER A 41 50.65 -31.97 1.13
C SER A 41 49.50 -32.02 0.10
N GLN A 42 49.41 -33.08 -0.70
CA GLN A 42 48.31 -33.27 -1.65
C GLN A 42 46.99 -33.62 -0.94
N SER A 43 47.02 -34.41 0.14
CA SER A 43 45.82 -34.71 0.93
C SER A 43 45.27 -33.47 1.65
N GLN A 44 46.15 -32.59 2.15
CA GLN A 44 45.77 -31.33 2.77
C GLN A 44 45.11 -30.37 1.77
N GLU A 45 45.62 -30.28 0.54
CA GLU A 45 44.97 -29.46 -0.51
C GLU A 45 43.62 -30.04 -0.94
N ASN A 46 43.47 -31.37 -1.01
CA ASN A 46 42.17 -32.01 -1.27
C ASN A 46 41.14 -31.66 -0.19
N VAL A 47 41.47 -31.83 1.10
CA VAL A 47 40.59 -31.49 2.23
C VAL A 47 40.25 -29.99 2.24
N LYS A 48 41.20 -29.12 1.86
CA LYS A 48 40.98 -27.67 1.70
C LYS A 48 40.04 -27.34 0.54
N VAL A 49 40.03 -28.11 -0.54
CA VAL A 49 39.05 -27.99 -1.63
C VAL A 49 37.67 -28.48 -1.19
N GLU A 50 37.59 -29.63 -0.50
CA GLU A 50 36.33 -30.17 0.05
C GLU A 50 35.68 -29.18 1.02
N LEU A 51 36.44 -28.68 2.02
CA LEU A 51 35.95 -27.67 2.95
C LEU A 51 35.47 -26.39 2.25
N LYS A 52 36.16 -25.95 1.19
CA LYS A 52 35.74 -24.78 0.41
C LYS A 52 34.42 -25.03 -0.33
N ASN A 53 34.22 -26.24 -0.86
CA ASN A 53 32.96 -26.63 -1.51
C ASN A 53 31.82 -26.68 -0.48
N THR A 54 32.00 -27.34 0.67
CA THR A 54 30.98 -27.40 1.73
C THR A 54 30.64 -26.01 2.29
N ILE A 55 31.61 -25.09 2.42
CA ILE A 55 31.34 -23.70 2.79
C ILE A 55 30.48 -22.98 1.72
N GLN A 56 30.72 -23.24 0.44
CA GLN A 56 29.92 -22.66 -0.65
C GLN A 56 28.50 -23.27 -0.70
N GLU A 57 28.37 -24.58 -0.48
CA GLU A 57 27.08 -25.29 -0.38
C GLU A 57 26.25 -24.79 0.81
N MET A 58 26.84 -24.68 2.00
CA MET A 58 26.19 -24.08 3.17
C MET A 58 25.78 -22.63 2.93
N LYS A 59 26.60 -21.85 2.20
CA LYS A 59 26.25 -20.46 1.87
C LYS A 59 25.02 -20.39 0.94
N VAL A 60 24.92 -21.28 -0.06
CA VAL A 60 23.75 -21.36 -0.95
C VAL A 60 22.52 -21.85 -0.18
N ALA A 61 22.66 -22.85 0.70
CA ALA A 61 21.57 -23.35 1.54
C ALA A 61 21.04 -22.27 2.50
N ASN A 62 21.93 -21.52 3.17
CA ASN A 62 21.53 -20.41 4.03
C ASN A 62 20.81 -19.31 3.24
N GLN A 63 21.30 -18.96 2.04
CA GLN A 63 20.64 -17.95 1.20
C GLN A 63 19.25 -18.41 0.75
N LEU A 64 19.08 -19.69 0.38
CA LEU A 64 17.77 -20.26 0.05
C LEU A 64 16.82 -20.24 1.27
N GLN A 65 17.32 -20.56 2.46
CA GLN A 65 16.54 -20.48 3.70
C GLN A 65 16.13 -19.03 4.02
N GLU A 66 17.00 -18.05 3.78
CA GLU A 66 16.71 -16.63 4.00
C GLU A 66 15.60 -16.13 3.06
N GLU A 67 15.61 -16.52 1.78
CA GLU A 67 14.54 -16.19 0.83
C GLU A 67 13.23 -16.92 1.17
N MET A 68 13.28 -18.19 1.61
CA MET A 68 12.09 -18.92 2.09
C MET A 68 11.47 -18.27 3.33
N LEU A 69 12.27 -17.70 4.23
CA LEU A 69 11.78 -16.95 5.39
C LEU A 69 11.12 -15.63 4.95
N LYS A 70 11.74 -14.86 4.05
CA LYS A 70 11.14 -13.62 3.50
C LYS A 70 9.80 -13.88 2.81
N GLU A 71 9.67 -14.97 2.07
CA GLU A 71 8.40 -15.36 1.43
C GLU A 71 7.36 -15.77 2.48
N ALA A 72 7.74 -16.53 3.51
CA ALA A 72 6.83 -16.88 4.61
C ALA A 72 6.37 -15.66 5.43
N ASP A 73 7.26 -14.70 5.68
CA ASP A 73 6.93 -13.42 6.33
C ASP A 73 6.00 -12.58 5.44
N SER A 74 6.26 -12.51 4.12
CA SER A 74 5.41 -11.84 3.13
C SER A 74 3.99 -12.41 3.10
N GLN A 75 3.86 -13.75 3.06
CA GLN A 75 2.57 -14.45 3.13
C GLN A 75 1.88 -14.23 4.48
N THR A 76 2.63 -14.18 5.57
CA THR A 76 2.09 -13.90 6.92
C THR A 76 1.54 -12.47 7.02
N GLU A 77 2.24 -11.47 6.49
CA GLU A 77 1.76 -10.08 6.43
C GLU A 77 0.56 -9.90 5.49
N HIS A 78 0.49 -10.65 4.39
CA HIS A 78 -0.70 -10.70 3.55
C HIS A 78 -1.91 -11.27 4.31
N LEU A 79 -1.73 -12.39 5.02
CA LEU A 79 -2.80 -13.01 5.82
C LEU A 79 -3.26 -12.10 6.97
N LYS A 80 -2.34 -11.41 7.67
CA LYS A 80 -2.70 -10.40 8.68
C LYS A 80 -3.58 -9.29 8.12
N LYS A 81 -3.23 -8.73 6.96
CA LYS A 81 -4.04 -7.69 6.30
C LYS A 81 -5.42 -8.20 5.90
N MET A 82 -5.50 -9.43 5.39
CA MET A 82 -6.77 -10.05 5.05
C MET A 82 -7.66 -10.25 6.29
N VAL A 83 -7.11 -10.76 7.40
CA VAL A 83 -7.84 -10.90 8.67
C VAL A 83 -8.29 -9.53 9.17
N HIS A 84 -7.43 -8.52 9.15
CA HIS A 84 -7.79 -7.18 9.61
C HIS A 84 -8.93 -6.56 8.78
N SER A 85 -8.92 -6.71 7.45
CA SER A 85 -10.04 -6.28 6.60
C SER A 85 -11.35 -7.04 6.87
N GLN A 86 -11.27 -8.26 7.40
CA GLN A 86 -12.45 -9.02 7.84
C GLN A 86 -12.93 -8.55 9.22
N GLU A 87 -12.02 -8.16 10.12
CA GLU A 87 -12.36 -7.51 11.41
C GLU A 87 -13.04 -6.14 11.17
N GLU A 88 -12.53 -5.31 10.26
CA GLU A 88 -13.12 -4.02 9.87
C GLU A 88 -14.57 -4.21 9.38
N VAL A 89 -14.80 -5.12 8.42
CA VAL A 89 -16.15 -5.41 7.90
C VAL A 89 -17.08 -5.97 8.98
N LEU A 90 -16.57 -6.75 9.94
CA LEU A 90 -17.39 -7.22 11.07
C LEU A 90 -17.78 -6.08 12.01
N LEU A 91 -16.87 -5.15 12.30
CA LEU A 91 -17.17 -3.96 13.10
C LEU A 91 -18.20 -3.05 12.41
N GLU A 92 -18.12 -2.87 11.09
CA GLU A 92 -19.16 -2.17 10.31
C GLU A 92 -20.53 -2.86 10.44
N LEU A 93 -20.57 -4.19 10.29
CA LEU A 93 -21.80 -4.98 10.42
C LEU A 93 -22.38 -4.92 11.84
N HIS A 94 -21.56 -5.01 12.89
CA HIS A 94 -22.00 -4.82 14.28
C HIS A 94 -22.51 -3.39 14.53
N GLY A 95 -21.92 -2.38 13.88
CA GLY A 95 -22.39 -1.00 13.89
C GLY A 95 -23.80 -0.85 13.31
N ILE A 96 -24.02 -1.35 12.09
CA ILE A 96 -25.34 -1.32 11.42
C ILE A 96 -26.42 -2.00 12.28
N LEU A 97 -26.10 -3.14 12.93
CA LEU A 97 -27.01 -3.79 13.86
C LEU A 97 -27.35 -2.92 15.08
N MET A 98 -26.37 -2.17 15.61
CA MET A 98 -26.58 -1.24 16.73
C MET A 98 -27.43 -0.04 16.32
N ASP A 99 -27.13 0.61 15.20
CA ASP A 99 -27.88 1.76 14.68
C ASP A 99 -29.36 1.40 14.43
N TYR A 100 -29.61 0.22 13.86
CA TYR A 100 -30.98 -0.28 13.65
C TYR A 100 -31.70 -0.57 14.98
N LYS A 101 -31.01 -1.18 15.96
CA LYS A 101 -31.56 -1.45 17.30
C LYS A 101 -31.92 -0.15 18.03
N ASP A 102 -31.07 0.87 17.93
CA ASP A 102 -31.23 2.11 18.69
C ASP A 102 -32.24 3.06 18.02
N SER A 103 -32.42 2.98 16.69
CA SER A 103 -33.48 3.69 15.96
C SER A 103 -34.87 3.05 16.06
N THR A 104 -34.98 1.71 16.15
CA THR A 104 -36.28 1.01 16.28
C THR A 104 -36.67 0.64 17.71
N GLY A 105 -35.72 0.61 18.65
CA GLY A 105 -35.89 0.10 20.01
C GLY A 105 -36.09 -1.42 20.11
N LYS A 106 -36.15 -2.16 18.99
CA LYS A 106 -36.43 -3.60 18.94
C LYS A 106 -35.14 -4.40 19.14
N LYS A 107 -35.07 -5.21 20.20
CA LYS A 107 -34.03 -6.23 20.38
C LYS A 107 -34.41 -7.51 19.65
N HIS A 108 -33.74 -7.79 18.54
CA HIS A 108 -33.87 -9.06 17.81
C HIS A 108 -32.96 -10.18 18.35
N TYR A 109 -32.08 -9.87 19.32
CA TYR A 109 -31.20 -10.85 19.99
C TYR A 109 -31.27 -10.68 21.52
N GLU A 110 -31.45 -11.79 22.25
CA GLU A 110 -31.61 -11.81 23.71
C GLU A 110 -30.41 -12.39 24.49
N HIS A 111 -29.42 -13.03 23.83
CA HIS A 111 -28.46 -13.92 24.51
C HIS A 111 -26.96 -13.53 24.41
N GLU A 112 -26.57 -12.62 23.51
CA GLU A 112 -25.17 -12.19 23.35
C GLU A 112 -25.07 -10.66 23.31
N ASN A 113 -23.92 -10.10 23.68
CA ASN A 113 -23.63 -8.69 23.47
C ASN A 113 -23.46 -8.42 21.96
N MET A 114 -24.02 -7.31 21.48
CA MET A 114 -23.96 -6.93 20.05
C MET A 114 -22.53 -6.82 19.52
N THR A 115 -21.57 -6.42 20.35
CA THR A 115 -20.14 -6.32 20.04
C THR A 115 -19.37 -7.65 20.08
N SER A 116 -20.04 -8.77 20.37
CA SER A 116 -19.44 -10.10 20.43
C SER A 116 -20.21 -11.16 19.63
N LEU A 117 -21.17 -10.77 18.78
CA LEU A 117 -21.90 -11.72 17.93
C LEU A 117 -20.97 -12.40 16.93
N HIS A 118 -20.98 -13.74 16.88
CA HIS A 118 -20.26 -14.51 15.87
C HIS A 118 -20.87 -14.30 14.48
N ILE A 119 -20.06 -14.50 13.42
CA ILE A 119 -20.48 -14.46 12.00
C ILE A 119 -21.78 -15.23 11.71
N HIS A 120 -22.02 -16.35 12.40
CA HIS A 120 -23.22 -17.16 12.20
C HIS A 120 -24.47 -16.57 12.88
N SER A 121 -24.34 -15.97 14.08
CA SER A 121 -25.44 -15.25 14.74
C SER A 121 -25.74 -13.91 14.04
N LEU A 122 -24.71 -13.22 13.54
CA LEU A 122 -24.82 -12.05 12.65
C LEU A 122 -25.76 -12.28 11.46
N SER A 123 -25.56 -13.39 10.73
CA SER A 123 -26.38 -13.75 9.56
C SER A 123 -27.86 -13.98 9.91
N THR A 124 -28.16 -14.50 11.10
CA THR A 124 -29.53 -14.62 11.60
C THR A 124 -30.11 -13.26 11.97
N ALA A 125 -29.38 -12.46 12.75
CA ALA A 125 -29.84 -11.13 13.18
C ALA A 125 -30.18 -10.21 11.99
N PHE A 126 -29.39 -10.24 10.91
CA PHE A 126 -29.70 -9.50 9.69
C PHE A 126 -30.93 -10.05 8.94
N ALA A 127 -31.17 -11.36 8.95
CA ALA A 127 -32.38 -11.94 8.36
C ALA A 127 -33.65 -11.53 9.13
N ASP A 128 -33.58 -11.55 10.47
CA ASP A 128 -34.69 -11.13 11.35
C ASP A 128 -35.02 -9.63 11.14
N ILE A 129 -34.00 -8.78 11.05
CA ILE A 129 -34.14 -7.34 10.76
C ILE A 129 -34.76 -7.09 9.38
N LEU A 130 -34.29 -7.79 8.34
CA LEU A 130 -34.86 -7.68 6.99
C LEU A 130 -36.34 -8.12 6.96
N GLN A 131 -36.72 -9.12 7.76
CA GLN A 131 -38.11 -9.57 7.88
C GLN A 131 -38.99 -8.57 8.64
N ASP A 132 -38.49 -7.91 9.69
CA ASP A 132 -39.23 -6.86 10.40
C ASP A 132 -39.41 -5.61 9.51
N VAL A 133 -38.38 -5.22 8.75
CA VAL A 133 -38.47 -4.13 7.77
C VAL A 133 -39.46 -4.43 6.63
N ASP A 134 -39.46 -5.64 6.06
CA ASP A 134 -40.45 -6.01 5.02
C ASP A 134 -41.88 -6.08 5.58
N SER A 135 -42.02 -6.44 6.86
CA SER A 135 -43.31 -6.40 7.59
C SER A 135 -43.80 -4.98 7.79
N GLU A 136 -42.93 -4.05 8.22
CA GLU A 136 -43.28 -2.63 8.37
C GLU A 136 -43.58 -1.96 7.02
N VAL A 137 -42.79 -2.24 5.99
CA VAL A 137 -43.04 -1.79 4.61
C VAL A 137 -44.38 -2.32 4.09
N SER A 138 -44.76 -3.55 4.43
CA SER A 138 -46.06 -4.12 4.06
C SER A 138 -47.23 -3.44 4.78
N TYR A 139 -47.08 -3.18 6.08
CA TYR A 139 -48.05 -2.42 6.89
C TYR A 139 -48.23 -0.97 6.43
N LEU A 140 -47.14 -0.30 6.04
CA LEU A 140 -47.18 1.06 5.49
C LEU A 140 -47.83 1.10 4.10
N LYS A 141 -47.65 0.08 3.26
CA LYS A 141 -48.38 -0.06 1.98
C LYS A 141 -49.89 -0.23 2.21
N GLU A 142 -50.31 -1.07 3.15
CA GLU A 142 -51.73 -1.25 3.49
C GLU A 142 -52.36 0.06 3.98
N LYS A 143 -51.67 0.78 4.90
CA LYS A 143 -52.08 2.12 5.34
C LYS A 143 -52.15 3.14 4.20
N LEU A 144 -51.22 3.12 3.26
CA LEU A 144 -51.23 4.04 2.12
C LEU A 144 -52.47 3.83 1.25
N VAL A 145 -52.83 2.58 0.95
CA VAL A 145 -54.05 2.26 0.19
C VAL A 145 -55.30 2.79 0.88
N LEU A 146 -55.43 2.63 2.20
CA LEU A 146 -56.56 3.17 2.96
C LEU A 146 -56.64 4.72 2.86
N VAL A 147 -55.50 5.42 2.94
CA VAL A 147 -55.45 6.88 2.80
C VAL A 147 -55.73 7.33 1.36
N GLU A 148 -55.33 6.56 0.35
CA GLU A 148 -55.67 6.80 -1.06
C GLU A 148 -57.18 6.62 -1.32
N GLU A 149 -57.81 5.61 -0.71
CA GLU A 149 -59.26 5.39 -0.76
C GLU A 149 -60.04 6.52 -0.04
N GLU A 150 -59.61 6.93 1.16
CA GLU A 150 -60.17 8.08 1.87
C GLU A 150 -60.06 9.37 1.03
N LEU A 151 -58.89 9.65 0.44
CA LEU A 151 -58.65 10.83 -0.39
C LEU A 151 -59.53 10.86 -1.64
N GLU A 152 -59.67 9.71 -2.33
CA GLU A 152 -60.53 9.58 -3.51
C GLU A 152 -62.03 9.68 -3.14
N SER A 153 -62.43 9.28 -1.92
CA SER A 153 -63.79 9.50 -1.41
C SER A 153 -64.07 10.99 -1.15
N LEU A 154 -63.18 11.67 -0.42
CA LEU A 154 -63.29 13.10 -0.09
C LEU A 154 -63.29 13.99 -1.35
N LYS A 155 -62.53 13.58 -2.38
CA LYS A 155 -62.51 14.21 -3.70
C LYS A 155 -63.84 14.09 -4.44
N LYS A 156 -64.52 12.92 -4.38
CA LYS A 156 -65.87 12.71 -4.95
C LYS A 156 -66.93 13.54 -4.22
N ASP A 157 -66.85 13.60 -2.89
CA ASP A 157 -67.78 14.41 -2.08
C ASP A 157 -67.59 15.91 -2.36
N SER A 158 -66.35 16.39 -2.41
CA SER A 158 -66.03 17.78 -2.79
C SER A 158 -66.52 18.13 -4.20
N GLN A 159 -66.37 17.21 -5.17
CA GLN A 159 -66.88 17.39 -6.53
C GLN A 159 -68.42 17.44 -6.55
N THR A 160 -69.09 16.57 -5.80
CA THR A 160 -70.55 16.53 -5.68
C THR A 160 -71.10 17.80 -5.02
N GLN A 161 -70.46 18.27 -3.94
CA GLN A 161 -70.80 19.52 -3.26
C GLN A 161 -70.63 20.73 -4.17
N ARG A 162 -69.54 20.80 -4.96
CA ARG A 162 -69.31 21.85 -5.96
C ARG A 162 -70.41 21.84 -7.03
N GLN A 163 -70.83 20.67 -7.50
CA GLN A 163 -71.87 20.53 -8.51
C GLN A 163 -73.25 20.95 -7.98
N LEU A 164 -73.57 20.62 -6.71
CA LEU A 164 -74.78 21.07 -6.03
C LEU A 164 -74.82 22.60 -5.88
N LEU A 165 -73.71 23.21 -5.47
CA LEU A 165 -73.56 24.67 -5.37
C LEU A 165 -73.73 25.36 -6.73
N LEU A 166 -73.15 24.79 -7.81
CA LEU A 166 -73.32 25.31 -9.16
C LEU A 166 -74.81 25.36 -9.56
N GLN A 167 -75.54 24.27 -9.34
CA GLN A 167 -76.97 24.19 -9.61
C GLN A 167 -77.78 25.20 -8.78
N GLN A 168 -77.43 25.37 -7.50
CA GLN A 168 -78.10 26.35 -6.63
C GLN A 168 -77.88 27.80 -7.11
N HIS A 169 -76.66 28.16 -7.52
CA HIS A 169 -76.36 29.47 -8.10
C HIS A 169 -77.07 29.69 -9.44
N GLN A 170 -77.15 28.66 -10.29
CA GLN A 170 -77.85 28.75 -11.57
C GLN A 170 -79.35 28.98 -11.37
N ASN A 171 -80.01 28.17 -10.54
CA ASN A 171 -81.43 28.32 -10.20
C ASN A 171 -81.73 29.72 -9.62
N ARG A 172 -80.86 30.27 -8.76
CA ARG A 172 -81.03 31.62 -8.18
C ARG A 172 -80.82 32.73 -9.21
N THR A 173 -79.97 32.52 -10.22
CA THR A 173 -79.75 33.48 -11.31
C THR A 173 -80.96 33.54 -12.24
N GLU A 174 -81.54 32.38 -12.58
CA GLU A 174 -82.78 32.27 -13.36
C GLU A 174 -83.96 32.96 -12.65
N GLN A 175 -84.07 32.79 -11.31
CA GLN A 175 -85.07 33.50 -10.52
C GLN A 175 -84.89 35.04 -10.56
N LEU A 176 -83.66 35.53 -10.35
CA LEU A 176 -83.36 36.97 -10.36
C LEU A 176 -83.62 37.64 -11.73
N LEU A 177 -83.38 36.91 -12.83
CA LEU A 177 -83.73 37.37 -14.17
C LEU A 177 -85.25 37.55 -14.33
N SER A 178 -86.05 36.59 -13.87
CA SER A 178 -87.51 36.68 -13.91
C SER A 178 -88.08 37.79 -13.00
N GLU A 179 -87.46 38.01 -11.83
CA GLU A 179 -87.80 39.13 -10.93
C GLU A 179 -87.52 40.49 -11.60
N HIS A 180 -86.38 40.65 -12.26
CA HIS A 180 -86.01 41.90 -12.95
C HIS A 180 -86.88 42.20 -14.18
N GLU A 181 -87.23 41.18 -14.97
CA GLU A 181 -88.06 41.32 -16.18
C GLU A 181 -89.46 41.86 -15.86
N GLN A 182 -90.02 41.49 -14.70
CA GLN A 182 -91.29 42.04 -14.19
C GLN A 182 -91.16 43.51 -13.73
N GLU A 183 -90.04 43.88 -13.10
CA GLU A 183 -89.83 45.25 -12.60
C GLU A 183 -89.65 46.27 -13.73
N VAL A 184 -88.92 45.91 -14.80
CA VAL A 184 -88.76 46.76 -15.99
C VAL A 184 -90.10 47.07 -16.65
N ALA A 185 -91.00 46.07 -16.75
CA ALA A 185 -92.36 46.27 -17.26
C ALA A 185 -93.19 47.24 -16.40
N ALA A 186 -93.04 47.17 -15.06
CA ALA A 186 -93.74 48.07 -14.14
C ALA A 186 -93.23 49.53 -14.19
N LEU A 187 -91.92 49.73 -14.44
CA LEU A 187 -91.32 51.06 -14.54
C LEU A 187 -91.71 51.78 -15.84
N ALA A 188 -91.77 51.07 -16.97
CA ALA A 188 -92.19 51.63 -18.26
C ALA A 188 -93.62 52.23 -18.21
N GLY A 189 -94.52 51.61 -17.46
CA GLY A 189 -95.89 52.11 -17.25
C GLY A 189 -95.98 53.43 -16.48
N LYS A 190 -95.02 53.72 -15.58
CA LYS A 190 -95.02 54.95 -14.76
C LYS A 190 -94.41 56.18 -15.46
N ALA A 191 -93.56 55.97 -16.46
CA ALA A 191 -92.86 57.06 -17.17
C ALA A 191 -93.79 57.93 -18.06
N HIS A 192 -95.02 57.48 -18.32
CA HIS A 192 -95.95 58.11 -19.27
C HIS A 192 -96.84 59.21 -18.67
N SER A 193 -96.63 59.63 -17.42
CA SER A 193 -97.48 60.61 -16.73
C SER A 193 -96.70 61.64 -15.88
N ALA A 194 -97.02 62.93 -16.12
CA ALA A 194 -96.77 64.14 -15.29
C ALA A 194 -95.57 65.09 -15.63
N HIS A 195 -95.87 66.14 -16.42
CA HIS A 195 -95.22 67.47 -16.47
C HIS A 195 -96.19 68.47 -17.17
N PRO A 196 -96.04 69.82 -17.14
CA PRO A 196 -94.95 70.68 -16.59
C PRO A 196 -95.46 71.96 -15.80
N CYS A 197 -94.61 73.02 -15.70
CA CYS A 197 -94.93 74.48 -15.49
C CYS A 197 -95.23 75.02 -14.06
N THR A 198 -95.00 76.32 -13.66
CA THR A 198 -94.17 77.47 -14.14
C THR A 198 -93.99 78.60 -13.07
N ASN A 199 -93.01 79.50 -13.31
CA ASN A 199 -92.58 80.76 -12.64
C ASN A 199 -93.63 81.83 -12.19
N SER A 200 -93.23 82.80 -11.32
CA SER A 200 -93.04 84.26 -11.67
C SER A 200 -93.27 85.35 -10.57
N THR A 201 -92.39 86.38 -10.49
CA THR A 201 -92.59 87.83 -10.10
C THR A 201 -93.15 88.28 -8.71
N GLN A 202 -93.13 89.56 -8.25
CA GLN A 202 -92.11 90.65 -8.22
C GLN A 202 -92.62 91.95 -7.48
N SER A 203 -91.86 92.49 -6.51
CA SER A 203 -91.93 93.87 -5.91
C SER A 203 -93.17 94.22 -5.03
N PRO A 204 -93.07 95.10 -4.00
CA PRO A 204 -92.83 96.55 -4.17
C PRO A 204 -91.63 97.12 -3.37
N MET A 205 -91.05 98.24 -3.83
CA MET A 205 -89.65 98.60 -3.55
C MET A 205 -89.44 100.05 -3.05
N GLN A 206 -90.16 100.50 -2.00
CA GLN A 206 -90.04 101.91 -1.55
C GLN A 206 -89.94 102.15 -0.03
N ILE A 207 -90.47 101.26 0.82
CA ILE A 207 -90.15 101.27 2.28
C ILE A 207 -88.65 100.95 2.51
N ILE A 208 -88.06 100.24 1.54
CA ILE A 208 -86.69 99.72 1.57
C ILE A 208 -85.63 100.84 1.73
N LEU A 209 -85.82 102.05 1.21
CA LEU A 209 -84.73 103.04 1.11
C LEU A 209 -84.22 103.59 2.45
N GLU A 210 -85.10 103.88 3.42
CA GLU A 210 -84.65 104.36 4.74
C GLU A 210 -84.06 103.22 5.57
N GLN A 211 -84.66 102.03 5.48
CA GLN A 211 -84.15 100.81 6.12
C GLN A 211 -82.78 100.39 5.53
N THR A 212 -82.61 100.55 4.21
CA THR A 212 -81.34 100.37 3.49
C THR A 212 -80.25 101.27 4.04
N ARG A 213 -80.56 102.47 4.54
CA ARG A 213 -79.53 103.39 5.06
C ARG A 213 -78.89 102.89 6.35
N ASN A 214 -79.68 102.30 7.24
CA ASN A 214 -79.19 101.64 8.46
C ASN A 214 -78.65 100.23 8.17
N GLN A 215 -79.27 99.48 7.26
CA GLN A 215 -78.71 98.22 6.78
C GLN A 215 -77.34 98.42 6.11
N ASN A 216 -77.11 99.51 5.37
CA ASN A 216 -75.84 99.80 4.73
C ASN A 216 -74.69 100.06 5.72
N SER A 217 -74.95 100.54 6.94
CA SER A 217 -73.87 100.68 7.94
C SER A 217 -73.49 99.32 8.55
N VAL A 218 -74.49 98.47 8.83
CA VAL A 218 -74.30 97.07 9.25
C VAL A 218 -73.62 96.26 8.14
N HIS A 219 -74.07 96.39 6.89
CA HIS A 219 -73.46 95.77 5.73
C HIS A 219 -72.06 96.32 5.46
N ALA A 220 -71.76 97.60 5.70
CA ALA A 220 -70.38 98.10 5.61
C ALA A 220 -69.46 97.50 6.69
N HIS A 221 -69.99 97.17 7.88
CA HIS A 221 -69.22 96.46 8.91
C HIS A 221 -69.08 94.96 8.57
N GLN A 222 -70.14 94.32 8.06
CA GLN A 222 -70.06 92.94 7.53
C GLN A 222 -69.11 92.84 6.34
N VAL A 223 -69.12 93.81 5.42
CA VAL A 223 -68.20 93.87 4.27
C VAL A 223 -66.77 94.02 4.78
N LYS A 224 -66.47 94.93 5.72
CA LYS A 224 -65.12 95.00 6.31
C LYS A 224 -64.68 93.72 7.03
N HIS A 225 -65.61 93.05 7.72
CA HIS A 225 -65.33 91.74 8.33
C HIS A 225 -65.03 90.69 7.24
N LEU A 226 -65.87 90.60 6.21
CA LEU A 226 -65.70 89.68 5.09
C LEU A 226 -64.45 89.99 4.25
N GLU A 227 -64.08 91.26 4.06
CA GLU A 227 -62.83 91.69 3.43
C GLU A 227 -61.62 91.23 4.24
N SER A 228 -61.70 91.32 5.58
CA SER A 228 -60.68 90.78 6.48
C SER A 228 -60.62 89.24 6.41
N THR A 229 -61.75 88.54 6.48
CA THR A 229 -61.82 87.07 6.33
C THR A 229 -61.31 86.61 4.96
N VAL A 230 -61.68 87.29 3.88
CA VAL A 230 -61.20 87.00 2.51
C VAL A 230 -59.71 87.31 2.37
N SER A 231 -59.18 88.34 3.05
CA SER A 231 -57.74 88.62 3.07
C SER A 231 -56.95 87.55 3.83
N GLN A 232 -57.50 87.08 4.96
CA GLN A 232 -56.96 85.96 5.75
C GLN A 232 -56.96 84.66 4.94
N LEU A 233 -58.11 84.26 4.37
CA LEU A 233 -58.24 83.09 3.49
C LEU A 233 -57.35 83.17 2.25
N ARG A 234 -57.14 84.37 1.69
CA ARG A 234 -56.17 84.61 0.60
C ARG A 234 -54.72 84.53 1.08
N SER A 235 -54.43 84.66 2.37
CA SER A 235 -53.11 84.40 2.94
C SER A 235 -52.89 82.92 3.15
N GLU A 236 -53.82 82.26 3.83
CA GLU A 236 -53.84 80.81 4.06
C GLU A 236 -53.78 80.02 2.75
N LEU A 237 -54.52 80.43 1.70
CA LEU A 237 -54.45 79.80 0.37
C LEU A 237 -53.08 79.99 -0.32
N ARG A 238 -52.39 81.12 -0.10
CA ARG A 238 -51.02 81.33 -0.63
C ARG A 238 -49.98 80.53 0.14
N GLU A 239 -50.16 80.39 1.44
CA GLU A 239 -49.28 79.62 2.32
C GLU A 239 -49.45 78.12 2.08
N ALA A 240 -50.68 77.63 2.00
CA ALA A 240 -50.98 76.26 1.56
C ALA A 240 -50.45 75.98 0.16
N LYS A 241 -50.62 76.92 -0.80
CA LYS A 241 -50.05 76.77 -2.14
C LYS A 241 -48.52 76.65 -2.12
N ARG A 242 -47.82 77.48 -1.33
CA ARG A 242 -46.36 77.34 -1.15
C ARG A 242 -46.00 75.98 -0.55
N MET A 243 -46.67 75.56 0.52
CA MET A 243 -46.44 74.25 1.14
C MET A 243 -46.64 73.07 0.18
N TYR A 244 -47.59 73.18 -0.77
CA TYR A 244 -47.74 72.19 -1.84
C TYR A 244 -46.65 72.29 -2.92
N GLU A 245 -46.21 73.49 -3.29
CA GLU A 245 -45.10 73.70 -4.24
C GLU A 245 -43.77 73.17 -3.66
N ASP A 246 -43.43 73.54 -2.43
CA ASP A 246 -42.27 73.01 -1.68
C ASP A 246 -42.33 71.48 -1.59
N LYS A 247 -43.52 70.90 -1.34
CA LYS A 247 -43.69 69.45 -1.22
C LYS A 247 -43.61 68.72 -2.57
N VAL A 248 -43.99 69.35 -3.68
CA VAL A 248 -43.77 68.83 -5.04
C VAL A 248 -42.28 68.84 -5.36
N GLU A 249 -41.57 69.94 -5.09
CA GLU A 249 -40.12 70.03 -5.35
C GLU A 249 -39.32 68.94 -4.59
N ASP A 250 -39.70 68.64 -3.35
CA ASP A 250 -39.11 67.53 -2.59
C ASP A 250 -39.43 66.14 -3.15
N LEU A 251 -40.62 65.93 -3.71
CA LEU A 251 -40.99 64.68 -4.36
C LEU A 251 -40.27 64.51 -5.72
N GLU A 252 -40.07 65.61 -6.47
CA GLU A 252 -39.28 65.61 -7.70
C GLU A 252 -37.80 65.30 -7.43
N LYS A 253 -37.22 65.83 -6.35
CA LYS A 253 -35.87 65.45 -5.88
C LYS A 253 -35.78 63.97 -5.54
N GLN A 254 -36.73 63.43 -4.77
CA GLN A 254 -36.76 62.00 -4.44
C GLN A 254 -36.92 61.11 -5.69
N LEU A 255 -37.74 61.53 -6.65
CA LEU A 255 -37.90 60.83 -7.92
C LEU A 255 -36.60 60.85 -8.74
N HIS A 256 -35.87 61.96 -8.75
CA HIS A 256 -34.59 62.04 -9.47
C HIS A 256 -33.50 61.17 -8.81
N VAL A 257 -33.39 61.17 -7.47
CA VAL A 257 -32.45 60.30 -6.73
C VAL A 257 -32.72 58.83 -7.02
N THR A 258 -33.98 58.38 -6.87
CA THR A 258 -34.36 56.98 -7.14
C THR A 258 -34.15 56.57 -8.60
N HIS A 259 -34.19 57.51 -9.56
CA HIS A 259 -33.80 57.22 -10.95
C HIS A 259 -32.27 57.08 -11.13
N SER A 260 -31.44 57.79 -10.36
CA SER A 260 -29.98 57.58 -10.35
C SER A 260 -29.65 56.21 -9.75
N GLU A 261 -30.22 55.90 -8.58
CA GLU A 261 -30.05 54.61 -7.88
C GLU A 261 -30.47 53.41 -8.77
N MET A 262 -31.58 53.53 -9.50
CA MET A 262 -31.98 52.51 -10.49
C MET A 262 -31.02 52.39 -11.68
N ALA A 263 -30.46 53.50 -12.17
CA ALA A 263 -29.50 53.47 -13.27
C ALA A 263 -28.16 52.84 -12.84
N GLU A 264 -27.67 53.20 -11.66
CA GLU A 264 -26.48 52.63 -11.04
C GLU A 264 -26.66 51.13 -10.82
N GLY A 265 -27.75 50.70 -10.17
CA GLY A 265 -28.06 49.27 -9.98
C GLY A 265 -28.23 48.47 -11.28
N GLN A 266 -28.72 49.09 -12.36
CA GLN A 266 -28.73 48.47 -13.69
C GLN A 266 -27.32 48.27 -14.25
N THR A 267 -26.41 49.24 -14.08
CA THR A 267 -25.02 49.10 -14.52
C THR A 267 -24.26 48.03 -13.72
N GLU A 268 -24.45 47.97 -12.40
CA GLU A 268 -23.87 46.91 -11.55
C GLU A 268 -24.40 45.52 -11.94
N HIS A 269 -25.70 45.38 -12.17
CA HIS A 269 -26.30 44.12 -12.63
C HIS A 269 -25.73 43.69 -14.00
N HIS A 270 -25.56 44.62 -14.94
CA HIS A 270 -24.93 44.32 -16.23
C HIS A 270 -23.45 43.91 -16.09
N GLN A 271 -22.69 44.55 -15.21
CA GLN A 271 -21.30 44.15 -14.94
C GLN A 271 -21.22 42.76 -14.30
N CYS A 272 -22.02 42.51 -13.25
CA CYS A 272 -22.10 41.22 -12.57
C CYS A 272 -22.51 40.08 -13.53
N SER A 273 -23.49 40.34 -14.41
CA SER A 273 -23.88 39.42 -15.48
C SER A 273 -22.72 39.12 -16.46
N GLN A 274 -21.96 40.15 -16.87
CA GLN A 274 -20.81 39.96 -17.75
C GLN A 274 -19.65 39.21 -17.06
N GLU A 275 -19.44 39.40 -15.76
CA GLU A 275 -18.43 38.69 -14.97
C GLU A 275 -18.83 37.23 -14.71
N SER A 276 -20.10 36.97 -14.41
CA SER A 276 -20.66 35.61 -14.35
C SER A 276 -20.43 34.87 -15.66
N GLY A 277 -20.74 35.49 -16.82
CA GLY A 277 -20.49 34.88 -18.13
C GLY A 277 -19.01 34.61 -18.41
N LYS A 278 -18.07 35.44 -17.94
CA LYS A 278 -16.62 35.15 -18.04
C LYS A 278 -16.23 33.94 -17.19
N LEU A 279 -16.76 33.84 -15.97
CA LEU A 279 -16.50 32.73 -15.06
C LEU A 279 -17.09 31.41 -15.58
N GLU A 280 -18.30 31.45 -16.11
CA GLU A 280 -18.98 30.29 -16.71
C GLU A 280 -18.21 29.76 -17.94
N ASN A 281 -17.70 30.65 -18.81
CA ASN A 281 -16.79 30.25 -19.90
C ASN A 281 -15.50 29.62 -19.36
N LYS A 282 -14.96 30.11 -18.24
CA LYS A 282 -13.75 29.56 -17.60
C LYS A 282 -14.00 28.15 -17.05
N ILE A 283 -15.17 27.91 -16.47
CA ILE A 283 -15.62 26.59 -16.00
C ILE A 283 -15.75 25.62 -17.18
N HIS A 284 -16.41 26.02 -18.28
CA HIS A 284 -16.51 25.20 -19.50
C HIS A 284 -15.15 24.83 -20.10
N GLN A 285 -14.18 25.75 -20.08
CA GLN A 285 -12.79 25.46 -20.48
C GLN A 285 -12.17 24.37 -19.57
N LEU A 286 -12.24 24.56 -18.25
CA LEU A 286 -11.62 23.63 -17.29
C LEU A 286 -12.27 22.24 -17.32
N LEU A 287 -13.59 22.15 -17.51
CA LEU A 287 -14.29 20.86 -17.71
C LEU A 287 -13.84 20.16 -18.99
N SER A 288 -13.58 20.91 -20.07
CA SER A 288 -13.07 20.36 -21.33
C SER A 288 -11.63 19.85 -21.20
N GLU A 289 -10.78 20.57 -20.47
CA GLU A 289 -9.40 20.17 -20.17
C GLU A 289 -9.34 18.96 -19.24
N LEU A 290 -10.22 18.89 -18.23
CA LEU A 290 -10.39 17.74 -17.34
C LEU A 290 -10.84 16.49 -18.12
N HIS A 291 -11.86 16.61 -18.99
CA HIS A 291 -12.32 15.49 -19.81
C HIS A 291 -11.23 14.99 -20.79
N LYS A 292 -10.40 15.89 -21.33
CA LYS A 292 -9.22 15.49 -22.11
C LYS A 292 -8.21 14.70 -21.27
N LYS A 293 -7.98 15.12 -20.02
CA LYS A 293 -7.08 14.42 -19.09
C LYS A 293 -7.60 13.07 -18.62
N GLU A 294 -8.92 12.93 -18.44
CA GLU A 294 -9.61 11.65 -18.21
C GLU A 294 -9.31 10.66 -19.35
N ILE A 295 -9.42 11.11 -20.61
CA ILE A 295 -9.12 10.28 -21.80
C ILE A 295 -7.63 9.91 -21.86
N GLU A 296 -6.72 10.86 -21.64
CA GLU A 296 -5.27 10.61 -21.61
C GLU A 296 -4.89 9.58 -20.52
N LEU A 297 -5.43 9.74 -19.30
CA LEU A 297 -5.22 8.83 -18.17
C LEU A 297 -5.75 7.42 -18.46
N ASN A 298 -6.93 7.30 -19.06
CA ASN A 298 -7.51 5.98 -19.37
C ASN A 298 -6.78 5.28 -20.54
N LEU A 299 -6.20 6.03 -21.48
CA LEU A 299 -5.28 5.48 -22.48
C LEU A 299 -3.99 4.94 -21.83
N GLU A 300 -3.44 5.66 -20.85
CA GLU A 300 -2.22 5.26 -20.13
C GLU A 300 -2.44 4.05 -19.21
N LYS A 301 -3.60 3.96 -18.53
CA LYS A 301 -4.02 2.75 -17.80
C LYS A 301 -4.06 1.51 -18.71
N GLU A 302 -4.67 1.63 -19.89
CA GLU A 302 -4.77 0.54 -20.88
C GLU A 302 -3.40 0.16 -21.48
N GLN A 303 -2.49 1.13 -21.68
CA GLN A 303 -1.11 0.82 -22.08
C GLN A 303 -0.36 0.08 -20.97
N ASN A 304 -0.44 0.55 -19.72
CA ASN A 304 0.19 -0.11 -18.57
C ASN A 304 -0.34 -1.52 -18.36
N LYS A 305 -1.64 -1.75 -18.52
CA LYS A 305 -2.25 -3.09 -18.50
C LYS A 305 -1.58 -4.02 -19.53
N ARG A 306 -1.44 -3.58 -20.79
CA ARG A 306 -0.78 -4.37 -21.85
C ARG A 306 0.71 -4.63 -21.58
N PHE A 307 1.39 -3.77 -20.84
CA PHE A 307 2.75 -4.04 -20.35
C PHE A 307 2.76 -5.11 -19.25
N TRP A 308 1.79 -5.11 -18.33
CA TRP A 308 1.62 -6.17 -17.34
C TRP A 308 1.28 -7.52 -17.98
N ASP A 309 0.31 -7.56 -18.89
CA ASP A 309 -0.08 -8.77 -19.64
C ASP A 309 1.15 -9.39 -20.35
N ARG A 310 1.91 -8.56 -21.10
CA ARG A 310 3.14 -8.99 -21.78
C ARG A 310 4.25 -9.43 -20.80
N ASN A 311 4.39 -8.79 -19.65
CA ASN A 311 5.38 -9.20 -18.65
C ASN A 311 4.99 -10.53 -17.98
N MET A 312 3.70 -10.80 -17.82
CA MET A 312 3.20 -12.10 -17.35
C MET A 312 3.51 -13.21 -18.38
N ASP A 313 3.22 -13.00 -19.67
CA ASP A 313 3.58 -13.92 -20.76
C ASP A 313 5.10 -14.18 -20.81
N ASN A 314 5.90 -13.12 -20.68
CA ASN A 314 7.37 -13.23 -20.61
C ASN A 314 7.82 -14.05 -19.40
N SER A 315 7.23 -13.85 -18.22
CA SER A 315 7.57 -14.61 -17.01
C SER A 315 7.22 -16.09 -17.15
N ILE A 316 6.03 -16.40 -17.67
CA ILE A 316 5.59 -17.78 -17.98
C ILE A 316 6.58 -18.45 -18.94
N THR A 317 7.04 -17.72 -19.96
CA THR A 317 8.04 -18.20 -20.93
C THR A 317 9.41 -18.45 -20.28
N ILE A 318 9.88 -17.53 -19.44
CA ILE A 318 11.14 -17.67 -18.69
C ILE A 318 11.09 -18.88 -17.75
N ASP A 319 9.99 -19.07 -17.02
CA ASP A 319 9.84 -20.21 -16.11
C ASP A 319 9.65 -21.54 -16.84
N HIS A 320 9.11 -21.54 -18.07
CA HIS A 320 9.12 -22.72 -18.93
C HIS A 320 10.56 -23.11 -19.31
N LEU A 321 11.35 -22.14 -19.81
CA LEU A 321 12.76 -22.35 -20.19
C LEU A 321 13.64 -22.75 -19.00
N ARG A 322 13.37 -22.24 -17.78
CA ARG A 322 14.02 -22.68 -16.54
C ARG A 322 13.75 -24.17 -16.27
N ARG A 323 12.48 -24.59 -16.28
CA ARG A 323 12.11 -26.01 -16.08
C ARG A 323 12.71 -26.94 -17.14
N GLU A 324 12.81 -26.49 -18.39
CA GLU A 324 13.53 -27.24 -19.44
C GLU A 324 15.03 -27.37 -19.13
N LEU A 325 15.68 -26.27 -18.71
CA LEU A 325 17.10 -26.26 -18.34
C LEU A 325 17.38 -27.17 -17.13
N ASP A 326 16.54 -27.12 -16.09
CA ASP A 326 16.64 -27.99 -14.92
C ASP A 326 16.46 -29.46 -15.30
N THR A 327 15.48 -29.77 -16.17
CA THR A 327 15.26 -31.11 -16.72
C THR A 327 16.50 -31.60 -17.49
N LYS A 328 17.16 -30.72 -18.26
CA LYS A 328 18.40 -31.05 -18.98
C LYS A 328 19.59 -31.22 -18.02
N ASN A 329 19.66 -30.46 -16.95
CA ASN A 329 20.70 -30.57 -15.93
C ASN A 329 20.59 -31.91 -15.17
N ILE A 330 19.37 -32.33 -14.80
CA ILE A 330 19.10 -33.65 -14.20
C ILE A 330 19.48 -34.79 -15.17
N GLN A 331 19.16 -34.66 -16.46
CA GLN A 331 19.57 -35.63 -17.50
C GLN A 331 21.10 -35.72 -17.61
N LEU A 332 21.81 -34.59 -17.55
CA LEU A 332 23.28 -34.54 -17.59
C LEU A 332 23.87 -35.22 -16.34
N GLN A 333 23.38 -34.89 -15.14
CA GLN A 333 23.84 -35.48 -13.88
C GLN A 333 23.64 -37.01 -13.84
N HIS A 334 22.52 -37.52 -14.38
CA HIS A 334 22.33 -38.96 -14.55
C HIS A 334 23.39 -39.57 -15.48
N MET A 335 23.67 -38.95 -16.64
CA MET A 335 24.69 -39.45 -17.57
C MET A 335 26.10 -39.42 -16.94
N GLU A 336 26.43 -38.39 -16.16
CA GLU A 336 27.70 -38.32 -15.42
C GLU A 336 27.83 -39.43 -14.37
N ASN A 337 26.76 -39.70 -13.61
CA ASN A 337 26.73 -40.81 -12.66
C ASN A 337 26.93 -42.17 -13.35
N THR A 338 26.24 -42.44 -14.47
CA THR A 338 26.44 -43.68 -15.24
C THR A 338 27.87 -43.81 -15.77
N VAL A 339 28.50 -42.71 -16.24
CA VAL A 339 29.90 -42.71 -16.67
C VAL A 339 30.87 -42.95 -15.50
N LYS A 340 30.55 -42.45 -14.30
CA LYS A 340 31.31 -42.68 -13.06
C LYS A 340 31.20 -44.14 -12.62
N GLU A 341 30.00 -44.73 -12.65
CA GLU A 341 29.74 -46.14 -12.36
C GLU A 341 30.52 -47.05 -13.31
N MET A 342 30.38 -46.86 -14.64
CA MET A 342 31.13 -47.62 -15.65
C MET A 342 32.65 -47.52 -15.46
N ARG A 343 33.16 -46.35 -15.04
CA ARG A 343 34.59 -46.17 -14.73
C ARG A 343 35.00 -46.99 -13.50
N THR A 344 34.19 -47.02 -12.44
CA THR A 344 34.47 -47.84 -11.25
C THR A 344 34.36 -49.33 -11.52
N GLU A 345 33.41 -49.76 -12.36
CA GLU A 345 33.28 -51.17 -12.76
C GLU A 345 34.50 -51.63 -13.58
N CYS A 346 34.92 -50.84 -14.56
CA CYS A 346 36.11 -51.10 -15.38
C CYS A 346 37.39 -51.17 -14.51
N HIS A 347 37.52 -50.29 -13.52
CA HIS A 347 38.62 -50.33 -12.55
C HIS A 347 38.61 -51.63 -11.74
N GLY A 348 37.48 -51.98 -11.12
CA GLY A 348 37.34 -53.22 -10.36
C GLY A 348 37.45 -54.49 -11.21
N GLN A 349 37.12 -54.44 -12.51
CA GLN A 349 37.37 -55.53 -13.45
C GLN A 349 38.87 -55.73 -13.68
N MET A 350 39.64 -54.64 -13.83
CA MET A 350 41.09 -54.70 -13.97
C MET A 350 41.78 -55.18 -12.68
N GLU A 351 41.30 -54.78 -11.50
CA GLU A 351 41.75 -55.33 -10.21
C GLU A 351 41.49 -56.85 -10.11
N ARG A 352 40.29 -57.30 -10.48
CA ARG A 352 39.94 -58.73 -10.54
C ARG A 352 40.83 -59.51 -11.51
N GLN A 353 41.17 -58.95 -12.67
CA GLN A 353 42.14 -59.56 -13.60
C GLN A 353 43.55 -59.63 -13.00
N MET A 354 44.03 -58.56 -12.34
CA MET A 354 45.33 -58.55 -11.67
C MET A 354 45.41 -59.58 -10.53
N ALA A 355 44.33 -59.73 -9.74
CA ALA A 355 44.22 -60.75 -8.71
C ALA A 355 44.27 -62.17 -9.31
N ALA A 356 43.50 -62.44 -10.36
CA ALA A 356 43.50 -63.73 -11.06
C ALA A 356 44.87 -64.05 -11.72
N ILE A 357 45.59 -63.05 -12.23
CA ILE A 357 46.96 -63.21 -12.74
C ILE A 357 47.93 -63.53 -11.60
N LYS A 358 47.80 -62.87 -10.44
CA LYS A 358 48.62 -63.18 -9.24
C LYS A 358 48.37 -64.61 -8.75
N GLU A 359 47.11 -65.02 -8.60
CA GLU A 359 46.76 -66.39 -8.23
C GLU A 359 47.21 -67.41 -9.28
N LYS A 360 47.13 -67.09 -10.58
CA LYS A 360 47.70 -67.93 -11.64
C LYS A 360 49.22 -68.09 -11.50
N ASN A 361 49.94 -67.03 -11.14
CA ASN A 361 51.40 -67.11 -10.92
C ASN A 361 51.73 -67.91 -9.64
N GLU A 362 50.99 -67.72 -8.56
CA GLU A 362 51.14 -68.52 -7.32
C GLU A 362 50.78 -69.99 -7.54
N SER A 363 49.74 -70.29 -8.32
CA SER A 363 49.36 -71.66 -8.68
C SER A 363 50.33 -72.29 -9.69
N ILE A 364 50.94 -71.53 -10.60
CA ILE A 364 52.08 -72.02 -11.40
C ILE A 364 53.26 -72.39 -10.49
N GLY A 365 53.59 -71.57 -9.49
CA GLY A 365 54.62 -71.89 -8.50
C GLY A 365 54.30 -73.16 -7.69
N LYS A 366 53.04 -73.32 -7.26
CA LYS A 366 52.53 -74.55 -6.62
C LYS A 366 52.56 -75.74 -7.58
N ILE A 367 52.25 -75.57 -8.86
CA ILE A 367 52.34 -76.63 -9.88
C ILE A 367 53.80 -77.03 -10.11
N SER A 368 54.76 -76.10 -10.08
CA SER A 368 56.19 -76.44 -10.16
C SER A 368 56.65 -77.29 -8.95
N SER A 369 56.29 -76.91 -7.72
CA SER A 369 56.64 -77.70 -6.54
C SER A 369 55.90 -79.04 -6.49
N LEU A 370 54.62 -79.07 -6.87
CA LEU A 370 53.84 -80.30 -7.02
C LEU A 370 54.33 -81.18 -8.17
N THR A 371 54.95 -80.63 -9.23
CA THR A 371 55.56 -81.44 -10.30
C THR A 371 56.82 -82.16 -9.78
N VAL A 372 57.63 -81.49 -8.97
CA VAL A 372 58.79 -82.13 -8.29
C VAL A 372 58.31 -83.21 -7.32
N GLN A 373 57.23 -82.98 -6.57
CA GLN A 373 56.60 -84.01 -5.73
C GLN A 373 55.90 -85.10 -6.55
N LEU A 374 55.38 -84.79 -7.74
CA LEU A 374 54.69 -85.76 -8.59
C LEU A 374 55.67 -86.74 -9.21
N GLU A 375 56.89 -86.33 -9.59
CA GLU A 375 57.90 -87.31 -10.03
C GLU A 375 58.42 -88.18 -8.87
N SER A 376 58.62 -87.62 -7.67
CA SER A 376 59.02 -88.43 -6.51
C SER A 376 57.91 -89.41 -6.07
N THR A 377 56.64 -89.03 -6.21
CA THR A 377 55.49 -89.91 -5.92
C THR A 377 55.13 -90.83 -7.08
N LYS A 378 55.42 -90.51 -8.34
CA LYS A 378 55.36 -91.46 -9.47
C LYS A 378 56.37 -92.59 -9.28
N GLU A 379 57.58 -92.28 -8.81
CA GLU A 379 58.57 -93.29 -8.44
C GLU A 379 58.04 -94.23 -7.35
N ALA A 380 57.39 -93.69 -6.32
CA ALA A 380 56.69 -94.47 -5.30
C ALA A 380 55.46 -95.23 -5.84
N LEU A 381 54.69 -94.67 -6.78
CA LEU A 381 53.48 -95.28 -7.32
C LEU A 381 53.78 -96.44 -8.28
N ARG A 382 54.94 -96.45 -8.96
CA ARG A 382 55.44 -97.66 -9.66
C ARG A 382 55.68 -98.84 -8.71
N LYS A 383 55.89 -98.56 -7.41
CA LYS A 383 55.96 -99.57 -6.34
C LYS A 383 54.56 -100.08 -5.98
N VAL A 384 53.63 -99.17 -5.64
CA VAL A 384 52.30 -99.48 -5.09
C VAL A 384 51.27 -99.95 -6.13
N LYS A 385 51.40 -99.60 -7.42
CA LYS A 385 50.48 -100.08 -8.46
C LYS A 385 50.51 -101.62 -8.65
N LYS A 386 51.48 -102.32 -8.06
CA LYS A 386 51.51 -103.79 -7.98
C LYS A 386 50.48 -104.38 -7.01
N ASP A 387 49.92 -103.58 -6.11
CA ASP A 387 49.23 -104.08 -4.92
C ASP A 387 47.68 -103.93 -4.99
N LEU A 388 47.16 -102.94 -5.71
CA LEU A 388 45.75 -102.52 -5.59
C LEU A 388 44.75 -103.33 -6.44
N THR A 389 45.18 -104.05 -7.47
CA THR A 389 44.28 -104.81 -8.39
C THR A 389 43.63 -106.06 -7.76
N ALA A 390 43.56 -106.13 -6.43
CA ALA A 390 43.09 -107.26 -5.64
C ALA A 390 41.85 -106.94 -4.77
N LYS A 391 41.22 -105.76 -4.93
CA LYS A 391 40.21 -105.24 -3.99
C LYS A 391 38.90 -104.73 -4.59
N GLU A 392 38.74 -104.71 -5.91
CA GLU A 392 37.64 -104.01 -6.59
C GLU A 392 36.33 -104.83 -6.71
N MET A 393 36.31 -106.06 -6.18
CA MET A 393 35.23 -107.04 -6.39
C MET A 393 34.13 -107.06 -5.30
N ASP A 394 34.28 -106.29 -4.22
CA ASP A 394 33.54 -106.53 -2.97
C ASP A 394 32.21 -105.71 -2.83
N LEU A 395 31.96 -104.67 -3.65
CA LEU A 395 30.99 -103.61 -3.32
C LEU A 395 29.56 -103.78 -3.88
N GLU A 396 29.33 -104.62 -4.91
CA GLU A 396 28.11 -104.64 -5.74
C GLU A 396 26.81 -105.13 -5.04
N THR A 397 26.81 -105.32 -3.72
CA THR A 397 25.82 -106.16 -3.02
C THR A 397 24.81 -105.42 -2.11
N ALA A 398 24.93 -104.11 -1.89
CA ALA A 398 24.32 -103.45 -0.71
C ALA A 398 22.93 -102.80 -0.88
N GLU A 399 22.54 -102.32 -2.07
CA GLU A 399 21.61 -101.16 -2.19
C GLU A 399 20.09 -101.43 -2.12
N LYS A 400 19.61 -102.60 -1.67
CA LYS A 400 18.31 -103.15 -2.15
C LYS A 400 17.07 -103.09 -1.23
N THR A 401 17.03 -102.28 -0.15
CA THR A 401 16.14 -102.57 1.02
C THR A 401 15.19 -101.48 1.57
N VAL A 402 15.19 -100.22 1.12
CA VAL A 402 14.72 -99.07 1.96
C VAL A 402 13.24 -98.60 1.81
N SER A 403 12.41 -99.20 0.95
CA SER A 403 11.29 -98.49 0.30
C SER A 403 9.91 -98.32 1.01
N ASN A 404 9.63 -98.79 2.23
CA ASN A 404 8.25 -99.21 2.61
C ASN A 404 7.56 -98.61 3.87
N LEU A 405 7.64 -97.30 4.23
CA LEU A 405 7.19 -96.83 5.59
C LEU A 405 6.28 -95.57 5.74
N THR A 406 5.76 -94.92 4.69
CA THR A 406 5.39 -93.47 4.78
C THR A 406 3.88 -93.08 4.85
N SER A 407 2.97 -93.86 5.46
CA SER A 407 1.51 -93.77 5.14
C SER A 407 0.47 -93.51 6.28
N CYS A 408 0.76 -92.78 7.37
CA CYS A 408 -0.08 -92.83 8.59
C CYS A 408 -0.38 -91.47 9.32
N LEU A 409 -0.94 -90.43 8.67
CA LEU A 409 -0.96 -89.06 9.26
C LEU A 409 -2.21 -88.16 9.01
N GLN A 410 -3.44 -88.68 8.89
CA GLN A 410 -4.57 -87.94 8.27
C GLN A 410 -5.88 -87.79 9.09
N GLU A 411 -5.85 -87.70 10.43
CA GLU A 411 -7.05 -88.00 11.26
C GLU A 411 -7.33 -87.06 12.49
N LYS A 412 -7.32 -85.71 12.35
CA LYS A 412 -7.35 -84.81 13.55
C LYS A 412 -8.22 -83.52 13.60
N GLU A 413 -9.11 -83.24 12.65
CA GLU A 413 -9.49 -81.83 12.36
C GLU A 413 -10.91 -81.33 12.77
N SER A 414 -11.65 -81.98 13.69
CA SER A 414 -13.12 -81.88 13.76
C SER A 414 -13.79 -81.50 15.13
N ALA A 415 -13.53 -80.31 15.72
CA ALA A 415 -13.97 -80.03 17.11
C ALA A 415 -14.34 -78.57 17.53
N LEU A 416 -15.23 -77.83 16.81
CA LEU A 416 -15.38 -76.37 17.03
C LEU A 416 -16.80 -75.73 17.12
N GLU A 417 -17.91 -76.48 17.30
CA GLU A 417 -19.27 -75.96 16.99
C GLU A 417 -20.30 -75.95 18.17
N VAL A 418 -20.07 -75.19 19.26
CA VAL A 418 -20.96 -75.24 20.46
C VAL A 418 -21.39 -73.89 21.09
N THR A 419 -20.71 -72.77 20.84
CA THR A 419 -20.69 -71.59 21.75
C THR A 419 -21.78 -70.50 21.56
N ASN A 420 -22.98 -70.80 21.04
CA ASN A 420 -23.85 -69.77 20.42
C ASN A 420 -25.35 -69.74 20.84
N LYS A 421 -25.70 -69.55 22.14
CA LYS A 421 -27.13 -69.65 22.59
C LYS A 421 -27.71 -68.70 23.68
N GLU A 422 -26.98 -67.77 24.30
CA GLU A 422 -27.38 -67.28 25.66
C GLU A 422 -28.04 -65.87 25.79
N ILE A 423 -28.12 -65.05 24.72
CA ILE A 423 -28.32 -63.57 24.84
C ILE A 423 -29.77 -63.05 25.06
N LYS A 424 -30.82 -63.88 25.01
CA LYS A 424 -32.14 -63.43 24.47
C LYS A 424 -33.34 -63.29 25.46
N LYS A 425 -33.23 -62.62 26.63
CA LYS A 425 -34.27 -62.78 27.70
C LYS A 425 -34.77 -61.64 28.63
N LEU A 426 -34.38 -60.35 28.55
CA LEU A 426 -34.70 -59.36 29.63
C LEU A 426 -35.17 -57.93 29.23
N GLN A 427 -36.31 -57.76 28.54
CA GLN A 427 -36.91 -56.42 28.27
C GLN A 427 -38.45 -56.40 28.19
N SER A 428 -39.20 -56.18 29.29
CA SER A 428 -40.63 -55.75 29.27
C SER A 428 -41.26 -55.44 30.65
N LYS A 429 -41.91 -54.25 30.79
CA LYS A 429 -43.05 -53.84 31.69
C LYS A 429 -42.90 -52.40 32.24
N LEU A 430 -43.90 -51.52 32.01
CA LEU A 430 -44.47 -50.53 32.97
C LEU A 430 -45.66 -49.75 32.34
N GLY A 431 -46.71 -49.39 33.11
CA GLY A 431 -47.73 -48.41 32.67
C GLY A 431 -49.10 -48.39 33.40
N SER A 432 -49.78 -47.23 33.35
CA SER A 432 -51.19 -46.91 33.71
C SER A 432 -51.62 -46.75 35.20
N ARG A 433 -52.21 -45.57 35.56
CA ARG A 433 -53.48 -45.33 36.30
C ARG A 433 -53.76 -43.81 36.49
N VAL A 434 -55.01 -43.33 36.35
CA VAL A 434 -55.43 -41.89 36.45
C VAL A 434 -56.92 -41.74 36.89
N GLN A 435 -57.26 -40.63 37.59
CA GLN A 435 -58.59 -39.98 37.86
C GLN A 435 -59.76 -40.67 38.62
N GLU A 436 -60.42 -39.90 39.53
CA GLU A 436 -61.89 -39.90 39.80
C GLU A 436 -62.41 -38.74 40.73
N LEU A 437 -63.67 -38.29 40.51
CA LEU A 437 -64.66 -37.61 41.41
C LEU A 437 -64.62 -36.09 41.81
N GLN A 438 -65.84 -35.53 42.08
CA GLN A 438 -66.21 -34.09 42.20
C GLN A 438 -67.68 -33.89 42.76
N HIS A 439 -68.07 -32.68 43.24
CA HIS A 439 -69.45 -32.03 43.20
C HIS A 439 -70.38 -31.83 44.47
N LEU A 440 -70.63 -30.55 44.87
CA LEU A 440 -71.90 -29.80 45.29
C LEU A 440 -72.91 -30.33 46.37
N LYS A 441 -73.98 -29.65 46.89
CA LYS A 441 -74.52 -28.24 47.17
C LYS A 441 -75.91 -28.36 47.93
N ASN A 442 -76.52 -27.41 48.70
CA ASN A 442 -77.54 -26.37 48.33
C ASN A 442 -78.30 -25.71 49.56
N GLU A 443 -79.48 -25.06 49.37
CA GLU A 443 -80.48 -24.46 50.34
C GLU A 443 -80.10 -23.18 51.16
N GLU A 444 -80.99 -22.33 51.76
CA GLU A 444 -82.38 -21.80 51.48
C GLU A 444 -82.73 -20.55 52.40
N ASP A 445 -83.89 -19.86 52.24
CA ASP A 445 -84.31 -18.53 52.82
C ASP A 445 -85.75 -18.50 53.44
N SER A 446 -86.12 -17.51 54.30
CA SER A 446 -87.55 -17.21 54.61
C SER A 446 -87.89 -15.80 55.19
N LEU A 447 -89.20 -15.44 55.19
CA LEU A 447 -89.93 -14.26 55.75
C LEU A 447 -90.07 -12.98 54.88
N ARG A 448 -91.33 -12.63 54.52
CA ARG A 448 -91.74 -11.41 53.78
C ARG A 448 -93.12 -10.86 54.22
N THR A 449 -93.22 -10.17 55.35
CA THR A 449 -94.50 -9.52 55.78
C THR A 449 -94.37 -8.12 56.38
N VAL A 450 -93.18 -7.69 56.80
CA VAL A 450 -92.89 -6.28 57.17
C VAL A 450 -92.72 -5.39 55.91
N GLN A 451 -92.94 -5.96 54.71
CA GLN A 451 -92.51 -5.41 53.43
C GLN A 451 -93.37 -4.21 52.95
N SER A 452 -94.69 -4.26 53.12
CA SER A 452 -95.64 -3.33 52.48
C SER A 452 -95.68 -1.93 53.11
N GLU A 453 -95.57 -1.82 54.44
CA GLU A 453 -95.48 -0.52 55.10
C GLU A 453 -94.09 0.10 54.88
N CYS A 454 -93.05 -0.73 54.79
CA CYS A 454 -91.72 -0.29 54.39
C CYS A 454 -91.72 0.30 52.97
N GLU A 455 -92.45 -0.31 52.01
CA GLU A 455 -92.52 0.12 50.60
C GLU A 455 -93.05 1.54 50.39
N THR A 456 -93.97 2.04 51.22
CA THR A 456 -94.53 3.40 51.02
C THR A 456 -93.55 4.49 51.42
N LEU A 457 -92.85 4.33 52.56
CA LEU A 457 -91.75 5.23 52.93
C LEU A 457 -90.55 5.04 51.97
N LYS A 458 -90.32 3.81 51.49
CA LYS A 458 -89.34 3.52 50.44
C LYS A 458 -89.54 4.40 49.22
N LEU A 459 -90.78 4.64 48.76
CA LEU A 459 -91.01 5.44 47.55
C LEU A 459 -90.63 6.93 47.71
N GLN A 460 -90.85 7.54 48.89
CA GLN A 460 -90.40 8.92 49.13
C GLN A 460 -88.90 9.02 49.38
N VAL A 461 -88.32 8.01 50.04
CA VAL A 461 -86.87 7.88 50.21
C VAL A 461 -86.20 7.67 48.84
N LEU A 462 -86.70 6.75 48.01
CA LEU A 462 -86.23 6.47 46.66
C LEU A 462 -86.27 7.68 45.74
N GLU A 463 -87.30 8.54 45.78
CA GLU A 463 -87.30 9.74 44.93
C GLU A 463 -86.27 10.78 45.39
N LYS A 464 -85.95 10.84 46.71
CA LYS A 464 -84.86 11.67 47.23
C LYS A 464 -83.48 11.05 46.95
N GLU A 465 -83.34 9.74 47.12
CA GLU A 465 -82.16 8.97 46.74
C GLU A 465 -81.91 9.05 45.23
N ARG A 466 -82.94 9.07 44.38
CA ARG A 466 -82.84 9.24 42.92
C ARG A 466 -82.34 10.64 42.54
N ILE A 467 -82.77 11.68 43.25
CA ILE A 467 -82.23 13.04 43.07
C ILE A 467 -80.77 13.11 43.56
N ILE A 468 -80.45 12.48 44.70
CA ILE A 468 -79.08 12.39 45.21
C ILE A 468 -78.19 11.57 44.27
N GLU A 469 -78.67 10.46 43.71
CA GLU A 469 -77.98 9.68 42.68
C GLU A 469 -77.71 10.51 41.43
N ILE A 470 -78.66 11.34 40.98
CA ILE A 470 -78.47 12.20 39.80
C ILE A 470 -77.35 13.23 40.08
N PHE A 471 -77.37 13.87 41.25
CA PHE A 471 -76.28 14.77 41.64
C PHE A 471 -74.97 14.05 41.89
N GLN A 472 -74.97 12.86 42.48
CA GLN A 472 -73.77 12.04 42.67
C GLN A 472 -73.18 11.62 41.33
N LYS A 473 -73.99 11.11 40.40
CA LYS A 473 -73.57 10.75 39.03
C LYS A 473 -73.05 11.97 38.24
N GLN A 474 -73.63 13.16 38.46
CA GLN A 474 -73.08 14.41 37.91
C GLN A 474 -71.73 14.79 38.55
N ILE A 475 -71.57 14.66 39.87
CA ILE A 475 -70.31 14.89 40.57
C ILE A 475 -69.25 13.89 40.12
N ASP A 476 -69.58 12.60 40.04
CA ASP A 476 -68.69 11.52 39.59
C ASP A 476 -68.23 11.76 38.14
N THR A 477 -69.15 12.17 37.25
CA THR A 477 -68.83 12.55 35.86
C THR A 477 -67.91 13.77 35.83
N MET A 478 -68.18 14.80 36.64
CA MET A 478 -67.36 16.01 36.71
C MET A 478 -65.96 15.71 37.25
N THR A 479 -65.85 14.87 38.30
CA THR A 479 -64.59 14.39 38.87
C THR A 479 -63.84 13.49 37.90
N GLN A 480 -64.53 12.67 37.11
CA GLN A 480 -63.92 11.87 36.03
C GLN A 480 -63.34 12.78 34.93
N ILE A 481 -64.07 13.81 34.50
CA ILE A 481 -63.62 14.78 33.49
C ILE A 481 -62.42 15.59 33.99
N VAL A 482 -62.48 16.12 35.22
CA VAL A 482 -61.34 16.82 35.85
C VAL A 482 -60.15 15.87 36.03
N GLY A 483 -60.39 14.62 36.42
CA GLY A 483 -59.38 13.57 36.52
C GLY A 483 -58.81 13.11 35.17
N GLN A 484 -59.53 13.27 34.06
CA GLN A 484 -59.00 13.09 32.71
C GLN A 484 -58.14 14.29 32.30
N HIS A 485 -58.66 15.53 32.42
CA HIS A 485 -57.89 16.73 32.10
C HIS A 485 -56.58 16.85 32.91
N SER A 486 -56.60 16.49 34.20
CA SER A 486 -55.39 16.44 35.03
C SER A 486 -54.37 15.41 34.52
N ARG A 487 -54.81 14.24 34.05
CA ARG A 487 -53.94 13.23 33.42
C ARG A 487 -53.41 13.69 32.05
N THR A 488 -54.24 14.32 31.22
CA THR A 488 -53.82 14.88 29.92
C THR A 488 -52.80 16.01 30.11
N ALA A 489 -53.03 16.92 31.06
CA ALA A 489 -52.08 17.99 31.38
C ALA A 489 -50.76 17.45 31.95
N GLY A 490 -50.83 16.42 32.82
CA GLY A 490 -49.64 15.71 33.31
C GLY A 490 -48.85 15.04 32.19
N ALA A 491 -49.52 14.38 31.24
CA ALA A 491 -48.88 13.79 30.07
C ALA A 491 -48.20 14.86 29.19
N MET A 492 -48.88 15.97 28.91
CA MET A 492 -48.32 17.08 28.12
C MET A 492 -47.11 17.75 28.79
N GLU A 493 -47.09 17.88 30.12
CA GLU A 493 -45.93 18.45 30.83
C GLU A 493 -44.73 17.48 30.86
N VAL A 494 -44.99 16.16 30.89
CA VAL A 494 -43.95 15.12 30.71
C VAL A 494 -43.41 15.11 29.27
N GLU A 495 -44.28 15.16 28.26
CA GLU A 495 -43.91 15.24 26.84
C GLU A 495 -43.07 16.49 26.55
N LYS A 496 -43.50 17.65 27.06
CA LYS A 496 -42.74 18.91 27.03
C LYS A 496 -41.38 18.80 27.71
N SER A 497 -41.30 18.11 28.85
CA SER A 497 -40.03 17.88 29.56
C SER A 497 -39.08 16.97 28.77
N GLN A 498 -39.62 15.94 28.11
CA GLN A 498 -38.89 15.03 27.24
C GLN A 498 -38.37 15.74 25.99
N LEU A 499 -39.19 16.53 25.30
CA LEU A 499 -38.78 17.35 24.16
C LEU A 499 -37.71 18.37 24.54
N ILE A 500 -37.79 18.98 25.73
CA ILE A 500 -36.74 19.87 26.26
C ILE A 500 -35.44 19.10 26.51
N LYS A 501 -35.49 17.86 26.98
CA LYS A 501 -34.29 17.01 27.12
C LYS A 501 -33.69 16.72 25.74
N GLU A 502 -34.47 16.22 24.80
CA GLU A 502 -34.03 15.89 23.43
C GLU A 502 -33.40 17.10 22.73
N ILE A 503 -33.98 18.29 22.83
CA ILE A 503 -33.41 19.53 22.29
C ILE A 503 -32.03 19.86 22.92
N ASN A 504 -31.80 19.54 24.19
CA ASN A 504 -30.50 19.74 24.83
C ASN A 504 -29.49 18.65 24.45
N ASP A 505 -29.94 17.40 24.29
CA ASP A 505 -29.11 16.27 23.86
C ASP A 505 -28.63 16.47 22.41
N TRP A 506 -29.53 16.77 21.46
CA TRP A 506 -29.18 17.19 20.08
C TRP A 506 -28.22 18.39 20.05
N LYS A 507 -28.39 19.34 20.99
CA LYS A 507 -27.51 20.52 21.11
C LYS A 507 -26.16 20.19 21.75
N LEU A 508 -25.99 19.05 22.39
CA LEU A 508 -24.67 18.51 22.79
C LEU A 508 -24.02 17.82 21.60
N GLU A 509 -24.73 16.90 20.94
CA GLU A 509 -24.26 16.16 19.77
C GLU A 509 -23.80 17.08 18.62
N VAL A 510 -24.56 18.14 18.31
CA VAL A 510 -24.16 19.15 17.30
C VAL A 510 -22.87 19.89 17.68
N ARG A 511 -22.53 20.03 18.98
CA ARG A 511 -21.23 20.58 19.41
C ARG A 511 -20.11 19.56 19.31
N GLU A 512 -20.37 18.30 19.60
CA GLU A 512 -19.39 17.21 19.50
C GLU A 512 -19.05 16.92 18.03
N LEU A 513 -20.05 16.84 17.16
CA LEU A 513 -19.88 16.78 15.70
C LEU A 513 -19.13 18.00 15.14
N LYS A 514 -19.34 19.19 15.70
CA LYS A 514 -18.60 20.41 15.32
C LYS A 514 -17.13 20.34 15.75
N ILE A 515 -16.82 19.84 16.94
CA ILE A 515 -15.44 19.60 17.38
C ILE A 515 -14.77 18.57 16.46
N ALA A 516 -15.40 17.41 16.27
CA ALA A 516 -14.87 16.35 15.40
C ALA A 516 -14.64 16.83 13.96
N LYS A 517 -15.54 17.66 13.40
CA LYS A 517 -15.36 18.30 12.09
C LYS A 517 -14.10 19.17 12.06
N ASP A 518 -13.91 20.04 13.06
CA ASP A 518 -12.80 20.99 13.11
C ASP A 518 -11.45 20.29 13.35
N GLU A 519 -11.44 19.17 14.09
CA GLU A 519 -10.31 18.25 14.23
C GLU A 519 -9.95 17.55 12.91
N LYS A 520 -10.94 17.01 12.19
CA LYS A 520 -10.72 16.39 10.87
C LYS A 520 -10.18 17.41 9.86
N GLU A 521 -10.69 18.64 9.86
CA GLU A 521 -10.13 19.72 9.06
C GLU A 521 -8.68 20.08 9.47
N ALA A 522 -8.34 20.02 10.75
CA ALA A 522 -6.96 20.26 11.20
C ALA A 522 -6.01 19.16 10.68
N GLY A 523 -6.41 17.89 10.77
CA GLY A 523 -5.65 16.77 10.22
C GLY A 523 -5.51 16.80 8.69
N ILE A 524 -6.53 17.27 7.96
CA ILE A 524 -6.43 17.52 6.51
C ILE A 524 -5.35 18.58 6.23
N ARG A 525 -5.40 19.73 6.90
CA ARG A 525 -4.42 20.82 6.73
C ARG A 525 -2.98 20.39 7.06
N GLU A 526 -2.80 19.51 8.05
CA GLU A 526 -1.49 18.92 8.37
C GLU A 526 -0.98 18.00 7.24
N MET A 527 -1.86 17.13 6.69
CA MET A 527 -1.48 16.27 5.57
C MET A 527 -1.22 17.06 4.28
N GLU A 528 -1.96 18.13 3.99
CA GLU A 528 -1.70 19.05 2.89
C GLU A 528 -0.32 19.73 3.00
N ALA A 529 0.03 20.20 4.21
CA ALA A 529 1.36 20.77 4.48
C ALA A 529 2.48 19.73 4.28
N ARG A 530 2.30 18.52 4.78
CA ARG A 530 3.27 17.42 4.65
C ARG A 530 3.43 16.93 3.21
N LEU A 531 2.35 16.88 2.43
CA LEU A 531 2.39 16.61 1.00
C LEU A 531 3.16 17.71 0.25
N SER A 532 2.95 18.97 0.62
CA SER A 532 3.67 20.11 0.03
C SER A 532 5.19 20.05 0.30
N GLU A 533 5.59 19.61 1.50
CA GLU A 533 7.00 19.40 1.85
C GLU A 533 7.62 18.23 1.08
N LEU A 534 6.92 17.10 0.96
CA LEU A 534 7.36 15.93 0.19
C LEU A 534 7.46 16.22 -1.32
N GLU A 535 6.55 17.02 -1.89
CA GLU A 535 6.66 17.45 -3.29
C GLU A 535 7.85 18.40 -3.50
N LEU A 536 8.13 19.29 -2.55
CA LEU A 536 9.34 20.13 -2.58
C LEU A 536 10.63 19.30 -2.44
N GLU A 537 10.65 18.24 -1.63
CA GLU A 537 11.79 17.30 -1.55
C GLU A 537 11.97 16.52 -2.85
N LYS A 538 10.89 15.96 -3.41
CA LYS A 538 10.87 15.30 -4.72
C LYS A 538 11.45 16.20 -5.82
N VAL A 539 11.11 17.49 -5.85
CA VAL A 539 11.69 18.46 -6.81
C VAL A 539 13.20 18.66 -6.58
N LYS A 540 13.65 18.81 -5.33
CA LYS A 540 15.10 18.90 -5.00
C LYS A 540 15.88 17.66 -5.44
N LEU A 541 15.31 16.47 -5.21
CA LEU A 541 15.89 15.18 -5.60
C LEU A 541 15.94 15.03 -7.13
N VAL A 542 14.88 15.40 -7.85
CA VAL A 542 14.86 15.39 -9.33
C VAL A 542 15.94 16.31 -9.89
N ASN A 543 16.07 17.54 -9.38
CA ASN A 543 17.12 18.47 -9.81
C ASN A 543 18.52 17.93 -9.53
N THR A 544 18.76 17.36 -8.35
CA THR A 544 20.03 16.71 -8.01
C THR A 544 20.34 15.54 -8.95
N CYS A 545 19.32 14.79 -9.38
CA CYS A 545 19.46 13.68 -10.32
C CYS A 545 19.71 14.14 -11.75
N THR A 546 19.10 15.24 -12.23
CA THR A 546 19.40 15.79 -13.56
C THR A 546 20.80 16.40 -13.62
N GLU A 547 21.23 17.12 -12.59
CA GLU A 547 22.62 17.61 -12.47
C GLU A 547 23.65 16.47 -12.54
N ARG A 548 23.42 15.38 -11.79
CA ARG A 548 24.26 14.17 -11.84
C ARG A 548 24.23 13.49 -13.21
N LEU A 549 23.08 13.48 -13.89
CA LEU A 549 22.94 12.93 -15.24
C LEU A 549 23.72 13.76 -16.27
N HIS A 550 23.73 15.09 -16.15
CA HIS A 550 24.56 15.96 -17.00
C HIS A 550 26.05 15.67 -16.78
N ALA A 551 26.53 15.72 -15.54
CA ALA A 551 27.93 15.43 -15.22
C ALA A 551 28.39 14.03 -15.70
N LEU A 552 27.50 13.01 -15.62
CA LEU A 552 27.78 11.66 -16.13
C LEU A 552 27.91 11.63 -17.67
N ASN A 553 27.10 12.40 -18.39
CA ASN A 553 27.19 12.51 -19.85
C ASN A 553 28.47 13.26 -20.29
N ASP A 554 28.85 14.31 -19.56
CA ASP A 554 30.07 15.08 -19.83
C ASP A 554 31.33 14.21 -19.61
N MET A 555 31.43 13.51 -18.46
CA MET A 555 32.51 12.54 -18.21
C MET A 555 32.54 11.41 -19.24
N LYS A 556 31.39 10.96 -19.73
CA LYS A 556 31.34 9.95 -20.80
C LYS A 556 31.92 10.50 -22.11
N LEU A 557 31.57 11.73 -22.48
CA LEU A 557 32.06 12.39 -23.68
C LEU A 557 33.58 12.64 -23.63
N GLU A 558 34.11 13.06 -22.48
CA GLU A 558 35.55 13.15 -22.21
C GLU A 558 36.24 11.78 -22.33
N LYS A 559 35.68 10.73 -21.70
CA LYS A 559 36.23 9.37 -21.78
C LYS A 559 36.19 8.81 -23.21
N ASP A 560 35.20 9.18 -24.02
CA ASP A 560 35.12 8.81 -25.43
C ASP A 560 36.10 9.65 -26.30
N GLN A 561 36.42 10.90 -25.93
CA GLN A 561 37.51 11.68 -26.54
C GLN A 561 38.88 11.06 -26.26
N LEU A 562 39.20 10.77 -24.99
CA LEU A 562 40.46 10.14 -24.58
C LEU A 562 40.68 8.75 -25.21
N MET A 563 39.60 7.98 -25.42
CA MET A 563 39.63 6.73 -26.21
C MET A 563 40.11 6.97 -27.66
N ASN A 564 39.61 8.01 -28.32
CA ASN A 564 40.01 8.34 -29.69
C ASN A 564 41.47 8.83 -29.77
N GLU A 565 41.92 9.65 -28.81
CA GLU A 565 43.31 10.10 -28.72
C GLU A 565 44.28 8.94 -28.45
N LEU A 566 43.89 7.99 -27.58
CA LEU A 566 44.65 6.76 -27.34
C LEU A 566 44.74 5.89 -28.60
N GLN A 567 43.63 5.73 -29.35
CA GLN A 567 43.62 4.98 -30.60
C GLN A 567 44.47 5.65 -31.70
N ALA A 568 44.46 6.98 -31.78
CA ALA A 568 45.36 7.73 -32.66
C ALA A 568 46.83 7.50 -32.27
N SER A 569 47.16 7.65 -30.98
CA SER A 569 48.51 7.43 -30.43
C SER A 569 49.03 6.01 -30.69
N GLN A 570 48.18 4.99 -30.53
CA GLN A 570 48.52 3.59 -30.86
C GLN A 570 48.78 3.41 -32.37
N SER A 571 48.02 4.08 -33.22
CA SER A 571 48.19 4.04 -34.68
C SER A 571 49.50 4.69 -35.13
N GLU A 572 49.87 5.82 -34.52
CA GLU A 572 51.18 6.46 -34.74
C GLU A 572 52.34 5.58 -34.26
N LEU A 573 52.21 4.97 -33.07
CA LEU A 573 53.20 4.05 -32.51
C LEU A 573 53.42 2.83 -33.44
N ALA A 574 52.34 2.27 -33.99
CA ALA A 574 52.41 1.17 -34.95
C ALA A 574 53.14 1.58 -36.24
N GLY A 575 52.82 2.76 -36.80
CA GLY A 575 53.53 3.32 -37.95
C GLY A 575 55.01 3.61 -37.68
N LEU A 576 55.36 4.05 -36.47
CA LEU A 576 56.74 4.26 -36.05
C LEU A 576 57.51 2.93 -35.88
N ALA A 577 56.86 1.90 -35.34
CA ALA A 577 57.41 0.55 -35.22
C ALA A 577 57.67 -0.08 -36.60
N GLU A 578 56.77 0.12 -37.57
CA GLU A 578 56.97 -0.34 -38.95
C GLU A 578 58.16 0.37 -39.61
N ARG A 579 58.24 1.71 -39.48
CA ARG A 579 59.39 2.51 -39.94
C ARG A 579 60.71 2.00 -39.32
N PHE A 580 60.71 1.64 -38.05
CA PHE A 580 61.88 1.05 -37.38
C PHE A 580 62.26 -0.33 -37.95
N GLN A 581 61.29 -1.23 -38.20
CA GLN A 581 61.56 -2.53 -38.83
C GLN A 581 62.09 -2.38 -40.26
N ASN A 582 61.54 -1.45 -41.04
CA ASN A 582 62.02 -1.13 -42.38
C ASN A 582 63.45 -0.57 -42.37
N LEU A 583 63.77 0.31 -41.40
CA LEU A 583 65.13 0.83 -41.19
C LEU A 583 66.11 -0.28 -40.75
N LYS A 584 65.69 -1.18 -39.85
CA LYS A 584 66.46 -2.36 -39.43
C LYS A 584 66.79 -3.27 -40.61
N ARG A 585 65.81 -3.53 -41.49
CA ARG A 585 66.00 -4.30 -42.73
C ARG A 585 66.99 -3.62 -43.67
N TYR A 586 66.85 -2.30 -43.89
CA TYR A 586 67.82 -1.51 -44.66
C TYR A 586 69.25 -1.63 -44.12
N TYR A 587 69.44 -1.53 -42.80
CA TYR A 587 70.76 -1.70 -42.19
C TYR A 587 71.30 -3.12 -42.32
N GLN A 588 70.47 -4.16 -42.15
CA GLN A 588 70.89 -5.55 -42.38
C GLN A 588 71.34 -5.79 -43.83
N ASP A 589 70.60 -5.27 -44.81
CA ASP A 589 70.99 -5.39 -46.22
C ASP A 589 72.21 -4.54 -46.58
N LYS A 590 72.41 -3.41 -45.89
CA LYS A 590 73.63 -2.61 -46.01
C LYS A 590 74.85 -3.31 -45.39
N ILE A 591 74.67 -4.02 -44.27
CA ILE A 591 75.70 -4.87 -43.66
C ILE A 591 76.05 -6.01 -44.61
N LYS A 592 75.08 -6.78 -45.13
CA LYS A 592 75.32 -7.83 -46.15
C LYS A 592 76.04 -7.28 -47.38
N LYS A 593 75.68 -6.09 -47.87
CA LYS A 593 76.37 -5.43 -49.00
C LYS A 593 77.82 -5.08 -48.64
N MET A 594 78.07 -4.51 -47.46
CA MET A 594 79.43 -4.23 -46.97
C MET A 594 80.25 -5.51 -46.79
N GLU A 595 79.69 -6.56 -46.21
CA GLU A 595 80.30 -7.88 -46.03
C GLU A 595 80.65 -8.53 -47.38
N ASN A 596 79.75 -8.48 -48.36
CA ASN A 596 80.03 -8.93 -49.73
C ASN A 596 81.18 -8.11 -50.36
N THR A 597 81.24 -6.79 -50.16
CA THR A 597 82.39 -5.99 -50.62
C THR A 597 83.67 -6.30 -49.85
N ALA A 598 83.60 -6.60 -48.55
CA ALA A 598 84.74 -6.96 -47.72
C ALA A 598 85.28 -8.35 -48.11
N ASN A 599 84.41 -9.32 -48.39
CA ASN A 599 84.79 -10.64 -48.89
C ASN A 599 85.40 -10.55 -50.30
N ARG A 600 84.85 -9.70 -51.19
CA ARG A 600 85.48 -9.40 -52.49
C ARG A 600 86.85 -8.74 -52.32
N LEU A 601 86.98 -7.74 -51.44
CA LEU A 601 88.24 -7.11 -51.11
C LEU A 601 89.23 -8.08 -50.44
N LYS A 602 88.75 -9.09 -49.70
CA LYS A 602 89.56 -10.15 -49.08
C LYS A 602 90.03 -11.19 -50.10
N MET A 603 89.24 -11.48 -51.14
CA MET A 603 89.72 -12.25 -52.30
C MET A 603 90.73 -11.43 -53.13
N GLN A 604 90.47 -10.15 -53.37
CA GLN A 604 91.44 -9.25 -54.01
C GLN A 604 92.71 -9.08 -53.17
N LEU A 605 92.62 -9.08 -51.83
CA LEU A 605 93.77 -9.07 -50.94
C LEU A 605 94.54 -10.40 -51.03
N LYS A 606 93.87 -11.55 -51.14
CA LYS A 606 94.54 -12.84 -51.36
C LYS A 606 95.22 -12.91 -52.74
N SER A 607 94.57 -12.39 -53.79
CA SER A 607 95.18 -12.27 -55.13
C SER A 607 96.39 -11.36 -55.06
N THR A 608 96.22 -10.12 -54.60
CA THR A 608 97.31 -9.15 -54.48
C THR A 608 98.37 -9.55 -53.45
N GLN A 609 98.10 -10.49 -52.53
CA GLN A 609 99.09 -11.11 -51.64
C GLN A 609 99.84 -12.28 -52.29
N ALA A 610 99.21 -13.06 -53.17
CA ALA A 610 99.92 -14.00 -54.03
C ALA A 610 100.81 -13.24 -55.05
N GLU A 611 100.28 -12.18 -55.64
CA GLU A 611 101.03 -11.20 -56.42
C GLU A 611 102.07 -10.47 -55.54
N LEU A 612 101.86 -10.31 -54.22
CA LEU A 612 102.87 -9.75 -53.29
C LEU A 612 103.98 -10.75 -52.98
N GLU A 613 103.73 -12.06 -52.96
CA GLU A 613 104.82 -13.05 -52.88
C GLU A 613 105.57 -13.13 -54.22
N GLN A 614 104.84 -13.13 -55.33
CA GLN A 614 105.38 -13.11 -56.69
C GLN A 614 106.12 -11.80 -57.01
N THR A 615 105.77 -10.69 -56.35
CA THR A 615 106.55 -9.44 -56.38
C THR A 615 107.52 -9.32 -55.23
N ARG A 616 107.44 -10.04 -54.10
CA ARG A 616 108.50 -10.05 -53.07
C ARG A 616 109.76 -10.73 -53.57
N THR A 617 109.62 -11.77 -54.38
CA THR A 617 110.75 -12.37 -55.12
C THR A 617 111.35 -11.38 -56.13
N ALA A 618 110.56 -10.49 -56.74
CA ALA A 618 111.03 -9.44 -57.65
C ALA A 618 111.48 -8.12 -56.94
N LEU A 619 110.96 -7.83 -55.74
CA LEU A 619 111.09 -6.57 -54.98
C LEU A 619 112.05 -6.72 -53.79
N LYS A 620 112.81 -7.81 -53.78
CA LYS A 620 114.18 -7.84 -53.25
C LYS A 620 115.11 -6.83 -53.97
N THR A 621 114.66 -6.23 -55.07
CA THR A 621 115.48 -5.49 -56.04
C THR A 621 115.31 -3.95 -56.00
N MET A 622 114.22 -3.37 -55.48
CA MET A 622 114.06 -1.89 -55.45
C MET A 622 113.07 -1.37 -54.39
N LYS A 623 113.26 -0.12 -53.93
CA LYS A 623 112.58 0.48 -52.75
C LYS A 623 112.46 2.00 -52.88
N GLY A 624 111.28 2.59 -52.66
CA GLY A 624 111.15 4.03 -52.40
C GLY A 624 109.76 4.67 -52.63
N SER A 625 109.33 5.49 -51.65
CA SER A 625 108.24 6.51 -51.66
C SER A 625 106.81 6.10 -52.09
N GLY A 626 105.74 6.82 -51.70
CA GLY A 626 105.62 7.83 -50.63
C GLY A 626 104.54 8.90 -50.89
N GLY A 627 103.45 8.93 -50.10
CA GLY A 627 102.45 10.01 -50.16
C GLY A 627 101.15 9.72 -49.39
N HIS A 628 100.89 10.41 -48.28
CA HIS A 628 99.73 10.13 -47.40
C HIS A 628 98.83 11.36 -47.08
N ALA A 629 99.33 12.59 -47.22
CA ALA A 629 98.70 13.79 -46.64
C ALA A 629 97.26 14.07 -47.10
N MET A 630 96.98 13.98 -48.41
CA MET A 630 95.71 14.47 -48.98
C MET A 630 94.47 13.65 -48.58
N LYS A 631 94.63 12.40 -48.15
CA LYS A 631 93.51 11.56 -47.65
C LYS A 631 92.98 12.03 -46.29
N VAL A 632 93.84 12.61 -45.45
CA VAL A 632 93.49 13.00 -44.07
C VAL A 632 92.50 14.16 -44.06
N ALA A 633 92.77 15.22 -44.83
CA ALA A 633 91.92 16.40 -44.91
C ALA A 633 90.48 16.09 -45.36
N VAL A 634 90.30 15.22 -46.37
CA VAL A 634 88.99 14.80 -46.85
C VAL A 634 88.25 13.92 -45.84
N GLY A 635 88.99 13.14 -45.03
CA GLY A 635 88.43 12.41 -43.89
C GLY A 635 87.88 13.34 -42.82
N MET A 636 88.68 14.33 -42.40
CA MET A 636 88.30 15.32 -41.39
C MET A 636 87.07 16.13 -41.81
N GLN A 637 87.00 16.60 -43.06
CA GLN A 637 85.83 17.35 -43.55
C GLN A 637 84.52 16.54 -43.44
N LYS A 638 84.56 15.25 -43.84
CA LYS A 638 83.38 14.36 -43.72
C LYS A 638 82.99 14.12 -42.25
N GLN A 639 83.98 14.01 -41.37
CA GLN A 639 83.76 13.81 -39.93
C GLN A 639 83.15 15.07 -39.28
N ILE A 640 83.56 16.27 -39.71
CA ILE A 640 82.98 17.55 -39.28
C ILE A 640 81.51 17.66 -39.72
N THR A 641 81.17 17.37 -40.98
CA THR A 641 79.77 17.38 -41.45
C THR A 641 78.91 16.37 -40.70
N ALA A 642 79.41 15.15 -40.48
CA ALA A 642 78.70 14.13 -39.69
C ALA A 642 78.51 14.52 -38.22
N LYS A 643 79.48 15.23 -37.62
CA LYS A 643 79.35 15.78 -36.26
C LYS A 643 78.38 16.95 -36.18
N ARG A 644 78.28 17.79 -37.21
CA ARG A 644 77.30 18.88 -37.28
C ARG A 644 75.87 18.36 -37.28
N GLY A 645 75.56 17.38 -38.15
CA GLY A 645 74.24 16.72 -38.14
C GLY A 645 73.90 15.98 -36.83
N GLN A 646 74.89 15.57 -36.04
CA GLN A 646 74.66 15.06 -34.68
C GLN A 646 74.30 16.17 -33.68
N ILE A 647 74.91 17.36 -33.81
CA ILE A 647 74.60 18.54 -33.00
C ILE A 647 73.18 19.04 -33.32
N ASP A 648 72.83 19.15 -34.60
CA ASP A 648 71.53 19.66 -35.04
C ASP A 648 70.37 18.79 -34.46
N VAL A 649 70.50 17.46 -34.52
CA VAL A 649 69.53 16.51 -33.92
C VAL A 649 69.49 16.60 -32.39
N LEU A 650 70.63 16.83 -31.73
CA LEU A 650 70.65 17.03 -30.28
C LEU A 650 70.00 18.35 -29.87
N GLN A 651 70.17 19.42 -30.65
CA GLN A 651 69.51 20.71 -30.42
C GLN A 651 67.98 20.59 -30.56
N SER A 652 67.47 19.93 -31.61
CA SER A 652 66.02 19.65 -31.73
C SER A 652 65.48 18.82 -30.56
N LYS A 653 66.27 17.87 -30.05
CA LYS A 653 65.87 17.08 -28.87
C LYS A 653 65.90 17.89 -27.57
N ILE A 654 66.84 18.81 -27.41
CA ILE A 654 66.88 19.74 -26.27
C ILE A 654 65.64 20.64 -26.30
N GLN A 655 65.33 21.25 -27.44
CA GLN A 655 64.16 22.12 -27.60
C GLN A 655 62.84 21.40 -27.28
N PHE A 656 62.66 20.15 -27.74
CA PHE A 656 61.49 19.33 -27.37
C PHE A 656 61.41 19.03 -25.86
N LEU A 657 62.54 18.77 -25.20
CA LEU A 657 62.59 18.54 -23.75
C LEU A 657 62.35 19.82 -22.95
N GLU A 658 62.81 20.97 -23.43
CA GLU A 658 62.51 22.29 -22.87
C GLU A 658 61.01 22.58 -22.97
N GLU A 659 60.40 22.41 -24.16
CA GLU A 659 58.96 22.58 -24.37
C GLU A 659 58.13 21.65 -23.47
N ALA A 660 58.48 20.35 -23.42
CA ALA A 660 57.85 19.39 -22.54
C ALA A 660 57.97 19.78 -21.05
N MET A 661 59.13 20.27 -20.60
CA MET A 661 59.29 20.79 -19.24
C MET A 661 58.43 22.04 -18.99
N THR A 662 58.29 22.97 -19.95
CA THR A 662 57.39 24.12 -19.76
C THR A 662 55.92 23.73 -19.70
N ASN A 663 55.51 22.70 -20.44
CA ASN A 663 54.13 22.22 -20.41
C ASN A 663 53.81 21.47 -19.11
N ALA A 664 54.69 20.57 -18.66
CA ALA A 664 54.58 19.94 -17.34
C ALA A 664 54.62 20.96 -16.17
N ALA A 665 55.31 22.09 -16.33
CA ALA A 665 55.30 23.17 -15.36
C ALA A 665 53.95 23.93 -15.31
N LYS A 666 53.27 24.12 -16.45
CA LYS A 666 51.91 24.69 -16.53
C LYS A 666 50.88 23.76 -15.89
N GLU A 667 50.92 22.47 -16.26
CA GLU A 667 50.05 21.42 -15.70
C GLU A 667 50.18 21.33 -14.18
N LYS A 668 51.41 21.32 -13.66
CA LYS A 668 51.71 21.37 -12.22
C LYS A 668 51.21 22.65 -11.53
N HIS A 669 51.06 23.76 -12.26
CA HIS A 669 50.44 24.98 -11.73
C HIS A 669 48.92 24.83 -11.63
N TYR A 670 48.28 24.35 -12.71
CA TYR A 670 46.86 24.09 -12.77
C TYR A 670 46.40 23.12 -11.66
N LEU A 671 47.06 21.97 -11.54
CA LEU A 671 46.76 20.97 -10.49
C LEU A 671 46.96 21.53 -9.06
N ARG A 672 47.87 22.49 -8.86
CA ARG A 672 48.04 23.18 -7.58
C ARG A 672 46.88 24.13 -7.29
N GLU A 673 46.45 24.91 -8.28
CA GLU A 673 45.28 25.79 -8.14
C GLU A 673 44.02 24.99 -7.86
N GLU A 674 43.80 23.90 -8.59
CA GLU A 674 42.65 23.01 -8.42
C GLU A 674 42.63 22.34 -7.04
N ASN A 675 43.75 21.79 -6.60
CA ASN A 675 43.87 21.27 -5.23
C ASN A 675 43.62 22.36 -4.17
N SER A 676 44.00 23.62 -4.44
CA SER A 676 43.67 24.75 -3.55
C SER A 676 42.18 25.13 -3.53
N LYS A 677 41.46 24.93 -4.64
CA LYS A 677 40.00 25.09 -4.71
C LYS A 677 39.32 23.97 -3.92
N LEU A 678 39.67 22.72 -4.17
CA LEU A 678 39.15 21.54 -3.48
C LEU A 678 39.43 21.59 -1.97
N SER A 679 40.62 22.02 -1.55
CA SER A 679 40.95 22.22 -0.14
C SER A 679 40.05 23.27 0.54
N ARG A 680 39.66 24.33 -0.18
CA ARG A 680 38.75 25.37 0.31
C ARG A 680 37.30 24.86 0.38
N GLU A 681 36.86 24.09 -0.61
CA GLU A 681 35.57 23.40 -0.64
C GLU A 681 35.42 22.42 0.54
N LEU A 682 36.41 21.55 0.75
CA LEU A 682 36.46 20.62 1.89
C LEU A 682 36.45 21.37 3.22
N SER A 683 37.11 22.53 3.31
CA SER A 683 37.06 23.38 4.51
C SER A 683 35.67 23.96 4.76
N ARG A 684 34.96 24.40 3.70
CA ARG A 684 33.58 24.89 3.74
C ARG A 684 32.61 23.79 4.21
N ILE A 685 32.66 22.62 3.55
CA ILE A 685 31.82 21.45 3.89
C ILE A 685 32.11 20.99 5.33
N THR A 686 33.37 21.03 5.78
CA THR A 686 33.72 20.71 7.17
C THR A 686 33.08 21.69 8.16
N ALA A 687 33.13 22.99 7.88
CA ALA A 687 32.51 24.01 8.72
C ALA A 687 30.96 23.86 8.77
N GLU A 688 30.32 23.63 7.62
CA GLU A 688 28.89 23.36 7.51
C GLU A 688 28.49 22.10 8.30
N ASN A 689 29.24 21.00 8.18
CA ASN A 689 29.03 19.79 8.97
C ASN A 689 29.17 20.04 10.48
N THR A 690 30.15 20.84 10.93
CA THR A 690 30.27 21.19 12.37
C THR A 690 29.11 22.05 12.87
N LYS A 691 28.54 22.93 12.02
CA LYS A 691 27.35 23.72 12.35
C LYS A 691 26.11 22.82 12.47
N VAL A 692 25.87 21.94 11.50
CA VAL A 692 24.77 20.97 11.53
C VAL A 692 24.87 20.03 12.74
N ALA A 693 26.08 19.57 13.09
CA ALA A 693 26.30 18.74 14.27
C ALA A 693 25.94 19.48 15.59
N ALA A 694 26.27 20.77 15.70
CA ALA A 694 25.89 21.59 16.85
C ALA A 694 24.37 21.84 16.92
N GLU A 695 23.72 22.10 15.78
CA GLU A 695 22.27 22.28 15.69
C GLU A 695 21.51 20.99 16.05
N LEU A 696 22.01 19.83 15.61
CA LEU A 696 21.47 18.51 15.95
C LEU A 696 21.58 18.20 17.45
N GLU A 697 22.69 18.57 18.10
CA GLU A 697 22.85 18.37 19.55
C GLU A 697 21.96 19.32 20.37
N ILE A 698 21.71 20.54 19.88
CA ILE A 698 20.69 21.44 20.47
C ILE A 698 19.30 20.79 20.36
N LEU A 699 18.92 20.26 19.19
CA LEU A 699 17.63 19.58 19.00
C LEU A 699 17.48 18.35 19.91
N ARG A 700 18.53 17.53 20.09
CA ARG A 700 18.54 16.42 21.07
C ARG A 700 18.32 16.90 22.50
N SER A 701 18.92 18.04 22.89
CA SER A 701 18.71 18.59 24.23
C SER A 701 17.26 19.05 24.46
N GLN A 702 16.58 19.53 23.41
CA GLN A 702 15.18 19.91 23.44
C GLN A 702 14.25 18.70 23.47
N ASP A 703 14.48 17.70 22.61
CA ASP A 703 13.75 16.42 22.62
C ASP A 703 13.85 15.75 23.99
N LYS A 704 15.05 15.63 24.56
CA LYS A 704 15.24 15.08 25.91
C LYS A 704 14.45 15.87 26.97
N HIS A 705 14.46 17.21 26.91
CA HIS A 705 13.68 18.04 27.84
C HIS A 705 12.16 17.83 27.68
N LEU A 706 11.67 17.58 26.46
CA LEU A 706 10.26 17.24 26.21
C LEU A 706 9.92 15.83 26.72
N GLN A 707 10.76 14.83 26.45
CA GLN A 707 10.63 13.49 27.02
C GLN A 707 10.68 13.49 28.55
N GLU A 708 11.48 14.37 29.18
CA GLU A 708 11.48 14.56 30.63
C GLU A 708 10.24 15.33 31.14
N LYS A 709 9.47 16.00 30.27
CA LYS A 709 8.27 16.78 30.66
C LYS A 709 6.98 15.96 30.54
N ILE A 710 6.86 15.12 29.52
CA ILE A 710 5.70 14.24 29.27
C ILE A 710 5.28 13.45 30.54
N PRO A 711 6.13 12.62 31.18
CA PRO A 711 5.74 11.83 32.35
C PRO A 711 5.42 12.66 33.59
N LYS A 712 5.92 13.91 33.67
CA LYS A 712 5.55 14.86 34.72
C LYS A 712 4.14 15.42 34.50
N MET A 713 3.71 15.54 33.25
CA MET A 713 2.33 15.93 32.89
C MET A 713 1.36 14.75 33.00
N GLU A 714 1.77 13.54 32.61
CA GLU A 714 1.00 12.29 32.81
C GLU A 714 0.73 12.06 34.30
N THR A 715 1.78 12.08 35.15
CA THR A 715 1.64 11.96 36.62
C THR A 715 0.72 13.04 37.22
N ALA A 716 0.71 14.24 36.64
CA ALA A 716 -0.18 15.32 37.09
C ALA A 716 -1.63 15.11 36.64
N LEU A 717 -1.85 14.53 35.45
CA LEU A 717 -3.16 14.16 34.93
C LEU A 717 -3.76 12.98 35.72
N ASP A 718 -2.99 11.92 35.97
CA ASP A 718 -3.39 10.80 36.83
C ASP A 718 -3.83 11.27 38.21
N LYS A 719 -3.06 12.19 38.81
CA LYS A 719 -3.41 12.79 40.10
C LYS A 719 -4.70 13.62 40.04
N ALA A 720 -4.94 14.33 38.94
CA ALA A 720 -6.18 15.07 38.73
C ALA A 720 -7.39 14.12 38.53
N LEU A 721 -7.21 12.99 37.83
CA LEU A 721 -8.23 11.96 37.67
C LEU A 721 -8.60 11.29 39.00
N VAL A 722 -7.62 11.00 39.86
CA VAL A 722 -7.87 10.51 41.23
C VAL A 722 -8.66 11.53 42.04
N GLN A 723 -8.28 12.82 42.01
CA GLN A 723 -9.01 13.89 42.71
C GLN A 723 -10.43 14.10 42.15
N PHE A 724 -10.65 13.89 40.84
CA PHE A 724 -11.97 13.93 40.24
C PHE A 724 -12.86 12.77 40.73
N ALA A 725 -12.31 11.56 40.82
CA ALA A 725 -13.01 10.39 41.36
C ALA A 725 -13.35 10.56 42.86
N GLU A 726 -12.44 11.12 43.67
CA GLU A 726 -12.71 11.49 45.07
C GLU A 726 -13.86 12.49 45.18
N CYS A 727 -13.85 13.57 44.38
CA CYS A 727 -14.93 14.54 44.33
C CYS A 727 -16.28 13.92 43.93
N GLN A 728 -16.29 13.05 42.92
CA GLN A 728 -17.52 12.40 42.45
C GLN A 728 -18.08 11.41 43.48
N CYS A 729 -17.22 10.73 44.25
CA CYS A 729 -17.64 9.90 45.38
C CYS A 729 -18.29 10.74 46.49
N ILE A 730 -17.71 11.90 46.83
CA ILE A 730 -18.29 12.83 47.81
C ILE A 730 -19.68 13.32 47.38
N ILE A 731 -19.85 13.67 46.10
CA ILE A 731 -21.14 14.09 45.54
C ILE A 731 -22.18 12.96 45.67
N GLN A 732 -21.84 11.73 45.28
CA GLN A 732 -22.75 10.58 45.41
C GLN A 732 -23.16 10.31 46.87
N CYS A 733 -22.25 10.47 47.84
CA CYS A 733 -22.59 10.37 49.26
C CYS A 733 -23.58 11.47 49.69
N GLN A 734 -23.38 12.72 49.27
CA GLN A 734 -24.28 13.84 49.57
C GLN A 734 -25.67 13.65 48.93
N GLU A 735 -25.73 13.14 47.71
CA GLU A 735 -27.00 12.80 47.03
C GLU A 735 -27.76 11.68 47.75
N GLN A 736 -27.07 10.64 48.21
CA GLN A 736 -27.66 9.56 49.00
C GLN A 736 -28.17 10.04 50.37
N GLU A 737 -27.43 10.92 51.05
CA GLU A 737 -27.88 11.54 52.30
C GLU A 737 -29.10 12.44 52.07
N ALA A 738 -29.08 13.31 51.05
CA ALA A 738 -30.22 14.16 50.70
C ALA A 738 -31.47 13.33 50.35
N MET A 739 -31.32 12.22 49.63
CA MET A 739 -32.41 11.28 49.37
C MET A 739 -32.91 10.61 50.67
N ARG A 740 -32.00 10.20 51.57
CA ARG A 740 -32.36 9.60 52.87
C ARG A 740 -33.12 10.59 53.77
N PHE A 741 -32.70 11.86 53.83
CA PHE A 741 -33.43 12.92 54.55
C PHE A 741 -34.81 13.19 53.93
N ARG A 742 -34.94 13.21 52.60
CA ARG A 742 -36.24 13.33 51.92
C ARG A 742 -37.18 12.17 52.23
N LEU A 743 -36.66 10.94 52.27
CA LEU A 743 -37.42 9.75 52.65
C LEU A 743 -37.88 9.81 54.11
N GLN A 744 -36.99 10.16 55.04
CA GLN A 744 -37.31 10.34 56.46
C GLN A 744 -38.41 11.38 56.66
N HIS A 745 -38.27 12.58 56.08
CA HIS A 745 -39.29 13.63 56.12
C HIS A 745 -40.64 13.20 55.49
N THR A 746 -40.62 12.27 54.52
CA THR A 746 -41.84 11.71 53.91
C THR A 746 -42.50 10.63 54.79
N LEU A 747 -41.76 10.04 55.73
CA LEU A 747 -42.27 9.13 56.76
C LEU A 747 -42.77 9.90 57.99
N ASP A 748 -42.06 10.94 58.42
CA ASP A 748 -42.42 11.78 59.58
C ASP A 748 -43.70 12.62 59.35
N LEU A 749 -44.19 12.69 58.09
CA LEU A 749 -45.44 13.34 57.69
C LEU A 749 -46.63 12.37 57.51
N LYS A 750 -46.50 11.10 57.93
CA LYS A 750 -47.55 10.07 57.82
C LYS A 750 -48.02 9.53 59.17
#